data_AF-A0A8K0QFQ0-F1
#
_entry.id   AF-A0A8K0QFQ0-F1
#
_cell.length_a   1.000
_cell.length_b   1.000
_cell.length_c   1.000
_cell.angle_alpha   90.00
_cell.angle_beta   90.00
_cell.angle_gamma   90.00
#
_symmetry.space_group_name_H-M   'P 1'
#
loop_
_entity.id
_entity.type
_entity.pdbx_description
1 polymer ?
#
loop_
_entity_poly.entity_id
_entity_poly.type
_entity_poly.pdbx_seq_one_letter_code
_entity_poly.pdbx_strand_id
1 'polypeptide(L)'
;MSAEATSRPIDGYVDPNFPNPNGGWDTPVIIYGYTPAFSLAVFAVVWFFLFLFIHLFQTIRYRSWYFITYPIGLLLEVVGYIARTLSAKKDPYNLLYFILNYFFIVTAPVFLAAGIYTILSALIPRLGRQYSFLPPRAILWFFITSDVIATIAQVAGAALIGARESNREDPTDANNILLGGLAYQVFSLGVFVILSASFLFRARHEIKRPGKGLTGFAIAFSVATILVYVRTCFRLAETAEGVGGYLSSHEIYFACLEFAPIAAAVLLLAVWYPGRCVGRKVRVPDVEKESRSQSPHHHAHHTINSVYCFRNSPTMPPLPSSTSHLPRIVTYYQTHHDSAGNPISVLPLITQPGIALTHIIVAAIHINEHPDKITLNNEHPSHPRFQTLWAEMRVLQASGIKVLGMLGGAAKGSYQRLDGDEGQFERYYCPVRDMIREHGLDGLDLDVEEEMNLNGIVRLIDRLRTDFGPDFIITLAPVAMALLDFTKNLSGFDYEALEVMRGRDIAWYNTQFYCGWGDVRTPLMYDYMIRKGWPPEKVVVGLVTSPANGAGFVHWNPLGMVLTTLLGRYSKFGGVMGWEYFNSMPGGNERPWEWAKEMTTLLRGPFLTQPAAPAVNVTTKPKEEVPLKKDEIDPDTPGGKDTQVPSQFDYYTDSSDDE
;
A
#
# COMPACT_ATOMS: atom_id res chain seq x y z
N MET A 1 -1.32 44.46 -52.96
CA MET A 1 -2.45 43.54 -52.78
C MET A 1 -2.17 42.69 -51.57
N SER A 2 -2.68 43.13 -50.42
CA SER A 2 -2.67 42.38 -49.16
C SER A 2 -3.65 41.23 -49.26
N ALA A 3 -3.20 40.02 -48.97
CA ALA A 3 -4.07 38.86 -48.87
C ALA A 3 -4.99 39.03 -47.65
N GLU A 4 -6.28 39.28 -47.90
CA GLU A 4 -7.35 39.09 -46.92
C GLU A 4 -7.37 37.61 -46.52
N ALA A 5 -6.91 37.32 -45.30
CA ALA A 5 -7.25 36.09 -44.62
C ALA A 5 -8.76 36.18 -44.31
N THR A 6 -9.56 35.45 -45.08
CA THR A 6 -10.99 35.27 -44.86
C THR A 6 -11.22 34.60 -43.51
N SER A 7 -11.43 35.41 -42.47
CA SER A 7 -11.91 34.94 -41.18
C SER A 7 -13.30 34.35 -41.37
N ARG A 8 -13.45 33.03 -41.16
CA ARG A 8 -14.77 32.42 -40.99
C ARG A 8 -15.55 33.21 -39.92
N PRO A 9 -16.85 33.48 -40.12
CA PRO A 9 -17.67 34.15 -39.12
C PRO A 9 -17.59 33.39 -37.79
N ILE A 10 -17.63 34.14 -36.68
CA ILE A 10 -17.71 33.57 -35.34
C ILE A 10 -19.13 33.03 -35.17
N ASP A 11 -19.34 31.76 -35.53
CA ASP A 11 -20.61 31.07 -35.32
C ASP A 11 -20.66 30.57 -33.87
N GLY A 12 -21.29 31.32 -32.97
CA GLY A 12 -21.55 30.90 -31.59
C GLY A 12 -22.08 32.03 -30.70
N TYR A 13 -22.53 31.68 -29.49
CA TYR A 13 -23.17 32.62 -28.58
C TYR A 13 -22.13 33.57 -27.95
N VAL A 14 -22.40 34.87 -28.05
CA VAL A 14 -21.62 35.95 -27.42
C VAL A 14 -22.63 36.83 -26.67
N ASP A 15 -22.46 37.01 -25.36
CA ASP A 15 -23.36 37.85 -24.57
C ASP A 15 -22.98 39.33 -24.75
N PRO A 16 -23.88 40.20 -25.23
CA PRO A 16 -23.61 41.63 -25.37
C PRO A 16 -23.21 42.32 -24.04
N ASN A 17 -23.60 41.76 -22.90
CA ASN A 17 -23.32 42.31 -21.57
C ASN A 17 -21.96 41.85 -21.00
N PHE A 18 -21.33 40.84 -21.60
CA PHE A 18 -20.01 40.33 -21.23
C PHE A 18 -19.12 40.32 -22.47
N PRO A 19 -18.46 41.43 -22.84
CA PRO A 19 -17.52 41.43 -23.95
C PRO A 19 -16.30 40.55 -23.63
N ASN A 20 -15.85 39.77 -24.61
CA ASN A 20 -14.70 38.88 -24.47
C ASN A 20 -13.45 39.67 -24.00
N PRO A 21 -12.82 39.30 -22.87
CA PRO A 21 -11.66 40.03 -22.34
C PRO A 21 -10.37 39.84 -23.13
N ASN A 22 -10.34 38.93 -24.14
CA ASN A 22 -9.16 38.55 -24.92
C ASN A 22 -7.98 38.04 -24.06
N GLY A 23 -8.27 37.36 -22.96
CA GLY A 23 -7.29 36.66 -22.15
C GLY A 23 -6.67 35.46 -22.88
N GLY A 24 -5.45 35.08 -22.49
CA GLY A 24 -4.70 34.01 -23.16
C GLY A 24 -5.33 32.60 -23.08
N TRP A 25 -6.40 32.43 -22.32
CA TRP A 25 -7.18 31.18 -22.19
C TRP A 25 -8.66 31.37 -22.55
N ASP A 26 -9.01 32.46 -23.22
CA ASP A 26 -10.41 32.79 -23.53
C ASP A 26 -10.78 32.26 -24.91
N THR A 27 -11.96 31.64 -25.02
CA THR A 27 -12.51 31.19 -26.29
C THR A 27 -13.22 32.34 -27.01
N PRO A 28 -13.32 32.30 -28.37
CA PRO A 28 -14.00 33.36 -29.13
C PRO A 28 -15.51 33.43 -28.85
N VAL A 29 -16.11 32.36 -28.31
CA VAL A 29 -17.55 32.21 -28.00
C VAL A 29 -17.73 31.63 -26.60
N ILE A 30 -18.90 31.81 -26.00
CA ILE A 30 -19.27 31.14 -24.74
C ILE A 30 -19.66 29.70 -25.05
N ILE A 31 -18.83 28.74 -24.60
CA ILE A 31 -18.98 27.31 -24.94
C ILE A 31 -20.29 26.71 -24.39
N TYR A 32 -20.85 27.29 -23.32
CA TYR A 32 -22.15 26.87 -22.78
C TYR A 32 -23.34 27.13 -23.71
N GLY A 33 -23.21 28.01 -24.71
CA GLY A 33 -24.33 28.44 -25.57
C GLY A 33 -25.31 29.42 -24.91
N TYR A 34 -25.10 29.76 -23.64
CA TYR A 34 -25.82 30.78 -22.87
C TYR A 34 -24.93 31.30 -21.73
N THR A 35 -25.29 32.42 -21.11
CA THR A 35 -24.59 32.94 -19.92
C THR A 35 -25.11 32.23 -18.66
N PRO A 36 -24.30 31.45 -17.92
CA PRO A 36 -24.78 30.69 -16.76
C PRO A 36 -25.34 31.58 -15.65
N ALA A 37 -26.48 31.20 -15.07
CA ALA A 37 -27.08 31.94 -13.96
C ALA A 37 -26.23 31.81 -12.68
N PHE A 38 -25.71 32.94 -12.21
CA PHE A 38 -24.95 33.03 -10.97
C PHE A 38 -25.74 32.52 -9.75
N SER A 39 -27.05 32.81 -9.68
CA SER A 39 -27.92 32.39 -8.58
C SER A 39 -28.06 30.87 -8.49
N LEU A 40 -28.23 30.19 -9.63
CA LEU A 40 -28.32 28.73 -9.70
C LEU A 40 -27.00 28.08 -9.28
N ALA A 41 -25.88 28.59 -9.79
CA ALA A 41 -24.56 28.06 -9.47
C ALA A 41 -24.23 28.18 -7.97
N VAL A 42 -24.49 29.35 -7.37
CA VAL A 42 -24.29 29.54 -5.92
C VAL A 42 -25.22 28.66 -5.10
N PHE A 43 -26.49 28.57 -5.48
CA PHE A 43 -27.45 27.69 -4.80
C PHE A 43 -26.98 26.23 -4.82
N ALA A 44 -26.51 25.74 -5.97
CA ALA A 44 -25.98 24.39 -6.11
C ALA A 44 -24.73 24.16 -5.22
N VAL A 45 -23.79 25.11 -5.19
CA VAL A 45 -22.62 25.03 -4.28
C VAL A 45 -23.07 24.90 -2.83
N VAL A 46 -23.96 25.78 -2.37
CA VAL A 46 -24.45 25.76 -0.97
C VAL A 46 -25.17 24.45 -0.66
N TRP A 47 -26.02 23.97 -1.57
CA TRP A 47 -26.77 22.73 -1.43
C TRP A 47 -25.83 21.53 -1.29
N PHE A 48 -24.94 21.30 -2.26
CA PHE A 48 -24.04 20.15 -2.23
C PHE A 48 -23.01 20.24 -1.11
N PHE A 49 -22.56 21.44 -0.74
CA PHE A 49 -21.67 21.63 0.40
C PHE A 49 -22.36 21.26 1.71
N LEU A 50 -23.60 21.71 1.94
CA LEU A 50 -24.38 21.33 3.11
C LEU A 50 -24.55 19.81 3.19
N PHE A 51 -24.96 19.18 2.08
CA PHE A 51 -25.15 17.74 2.04
C PHE A 51 -23.85 16.95 2.11
N LEU A 52 -22.72 17.49 1.65
CA LEU A 52 -21.39 16.91 1.84
C LEU A 52 -21.08 16.75 3.33
N PHE A 53 -21.27 17.79 4.14
CA PHE A 53 -21.07 17.69 5.59
C PHE A 53 -22.06 16.73 6.24
N ILE A 54 -23.33 16.77 5.85
CA ILE A 54 -24.35 15.88 6.39
C ILE A 54 -23.98 14.41 6.10
N HIS A 55 -23.66 14.08 4.85
CA HIS A 55 -23.29 12.72 4.46
C HIS A 55 -21.95 12.27 5.05
N LEU A 56 -20.97 13.17 5.15
CA LEU A 56 -19.68 12.88 5.77
C LEU A 56 -19.84 12.61 7.28
N PHE A 57 -20.58 13.46 7.98
CA PHE A 57 -20.92 13.26 9.38
C PHE A 57 -21.67 11.95 9.59
N GLN A 58 -22.68 11.64 8.77
CA GLN A 58 -23.41 10.38 8.86
C GLN A 58 -22.51 9.16 8.57
N THR A 59 -21.59 9.26 7.61
CA THR A 59 -20.62 8.21 7.28
C THR A 59 -19.68 7.91 8.45
N ILE A 60 -19.17 8.96 9.11
CA ILE A 60 -18.34 8.83 10.31
C ILE A 60 -19.17 8.27 11.49
N ARG A 61 -20.35 8.86 11.75
CA ARG A 61 -21.22 8.52 12.89
C ARG A 61 -21.74 7.09 12.86
N TYR A 62 -22.08 6.56 11.68
CA TYR A 62 -22.57 5.19 11.50
C TYR A 62 -21.44 4.21 11.10
N ARG A 63 -20.21 4.71 10.88
CA ARG A 63 -19.03 3.93 10.42
C ARG A 63 -19.31 3.16 9.12
N SER A 64 -20.04 3.80 8.21
CA SER A 64 -20.48 3.22 6.93
C SER A 64 -19.46 3.49 5.82
N TRP A 65 -18.19 3.10 6.05
CA TRP A 65 -17.09 3.36 5.12
C TRP A 65 -17.31 2.83 3.70
N TYR A 66 -18.14 1.80 3.52
CA TYR A 66 -18.52 1.30 2.20
C TYR A 66 -19.25 2.35 1.34
N PHE A 67 -19.84 3.39 1.95
CA PHE A 67 -20.57 4.46 1.27
C PHE A 67 -19.72 5.74 1.08
N ILE A 68 -18.40 5.66 1.29
CA ILE A 68 -17.49 6.82 1.21
C ILE A 68 -17.38 7.44 -0.19
N THR A 69 -17.68 6.67 -1.23
CA THR A 69 -17.75 7.17 -2.61
C THR A 69 -18.78 8.28 -2.75
N TYR A 70 -19.86 8.26 -1.96
CA TYR A 70 -20.93 9.24 -2.05
C TYR A 70 -20.49 10.65 -1.59
N PRO A 71 -19.86 10.84 -0.41
CA PRO A 71 -19.19 12.11 -0.07
C PRO A 71 -18.13 12.56 -1.07
N ILE A 72 -17.37 11.65 -1.68
CA ILE A 72 -16.38 12.01 -2.71
C ILE A 72 -17.09 12.60 -3.94
N GLY A 73 -18.18 11.98 -4.40
CA GLY A 73 -19.00 12.54 -5.48
C GLY A 73 -19.54 13.93 -5.16
N LEU A 74 -20.02 14.15 -3.93
CA LEU A 74 -20.50 15.47 -3.50
C LEU A 74 -19.39 16.53 -3.47
N LEU A 75 -18.17 16.15 -3.10
CA LEU A 75 -17.03 17.06 -3.17
C LEU A 75 -16.75 17.48 -4.62
N LEU A 76 -16.82 16.54 -5.58
CA LEU A 76 -16.65 16.84 -6.99
C LEU A 76 -17.77 17.78 -7.49
N GLU A 77 -19.04 17.55 -7.11
CA GLU A 77 -20.14 18.49 -7.43
C GLU A 77 -19.83 19.91 -6.93
N VAL A 78 -19.39 20.05 -5.67
CA VAL A 78 -19.04 21.35 -5.09
C VAL A 78 -17.97 22.05 -5.91
N VAL A 79 -16.88 21.34 -6.26
CA VAL A 79 -15.80 21.92 -7.06
C VAL A 79 -16.28 22.32 -8.46
N GLY A 80 -17.10 21.47 -9.10
CA GLY A 80 -17.68 21.74 -10.41
C GLY A 80 -18.57 22.99 -10.42
N TYR A 81 -19.49 23.11 -9.45
CA TYR A 81 -20.36 24.29 -9.34
C TYR A 81 -19.62 25.55 -8.85
N ILE A 82 -18.50 25.43 -8.13
CA ILE A 82 -17.60 26.57 -7.86
C ILE A 82 -16.99 27.07 -9.19
N ALA A 83 -16.48 26.18 -10.03
CA ALA A 83 -15.98 26.56 -11.35
C ALA A 83 -17.08 27.20 -12.22
N ARG A 84 -18.31 26.68 -12.16
CA ARG A 84 -19.48 27.31 -12.82
C ARG A 84 -19.78 28.71 -12.27
N THR A 85 -19.67 28.91 -10.96
CA THR A 85 -19.88 30.21 -10.30
C THR A 85 -18.83 31.23 -10.74
N LEU A 86 -17.57 30.80 -10.88
CA LEU A 86 -16.49 31.64 -11.39
C LEU A 86 -16.71 32.00 -12.87
N SER A 87 -17.16 31.04 -13.66
CA SER A 87 -17.53 31.27 -15.06
C SER A 87 -18.69 32.27 -15.21
N ALA A 88 -19.73 32.15 -14.38
CA ALA A 88 -20.89 33.04 -14.39
C ALA A 88 -20.57 34.49 -13.96
N LYS A 89 -19.63 34.67 -13.02
CA LYS A 89 -19.36 36.00 -12.41
C LYS A 89 -18.14 36.71 -12.98
N LYS A 90 -17.08 35.98 -13.26
CA LYS A 90 -15.78 36.56 -13.61
C LYS A 90 -15.58 36.59 -15.11
N ASP A 91 -15.71 35.44 -15.76
CA ASP A 91 -15.45 35.31 -17.18
C ASP A 91 -16.09 34.03 -17.77
N PRO A 92 -17.15 34.16 -18.58
CA PRO A 92 -17.79 33.04 -19.25
C PRO A 92 -17.02 32.53 -20.46
N TYR A 93 -16.02 33.27 -20.96
CA TYR A 93 -15.17 32.89 -22.09
C TYR A 93 -13.96 32.05 -21.67
N ASN A 94 -13.65 32.01 -20.37
CA ASN A 94 -12.47 31.34 -19.88
C ASN A 94 -12.56 29.81 -20.01
N LEU A 95 -11.71 29.23 -20.86
CA LEU A 95 -11.69 27.79 -21.16
C LEU A 95 -11.43 26.93 -19.91
N LEU A 96 -10.59 27.40 -18.97
CA LEU A 96 -10.26 26.64 -17.77
C LEU A 96 -11.47 26.48 -16.84
N TYR A 97 -12.28 27.53 -16.67
CA TYR A 97 -13.50 27.44 -15.86
C TYR A 97 -14.51 26.47 -16.47
N PHE A 98 -14.66 26.47 -17.80
CA PHE A 98 -15.49 25.50 -18.50
C PHE A 98 -15.00 24.07 -18.32
N ILE A 99 -13.71 23.80 -18.55
CA ILE A 99 -13.12 22.45 -18.43
C ILE A 99 -13.30 21.92 -17.00
N LEU A 100 -12.98 22.73 -15.98
CA LEU A 100 -13.12 22.32 -14.58
C LEU A 100 -14.58 22.03 -14.24
N ASN A 101 -15.51 22.92 -14.61
CA ASN A 101 -16.94 22.71 -14.41
C ASN A 101 -17.40 21.40 -15.05
N TYR A 102 -17.10 21.20 -16.34
CA TYR A 102 -17.54 20.03 -17.09
C TYR A 102 -16.94 18.74 -16.52
N PHE A 103 -15.63 18.71 -16.30
CA PHE A 103 -14.93 17.54 -15.77
C PHE A 103 -15.50 17.08 -14.42
N PHE A 104 -15.67 18.01 -13.49
CA PHE A 104 -16.12 17.68 -12.15
C PHE A 104 -17.60 17.30 -12.11
N ILE A 105 -18.49 18.00 -12.84
CA ILE A 105 -19.92 17.67 -12.90
C ILE A 105 -20.17 16.36 -13.66
N VAL A 106 -19.39 16.04 -14.69
CA VAL A 106 -19.53 14.76 -15.40
C VAL A 106 -19.03 13.58 -14.53
N THR A 107 -17.91 13.78 -13.84
CA THR A 107 -17.30 12.74 -13.00
C THR A 107 -18.06 12.50 -11.69
N ALA A 108 -18.67 13.52 -11.10
CA ALA A 108 -19.28 13.41 -9.78
C ALA A 108 -20.37 12.31 -9.68
N PRO A 109 -21.32 12.19 -10.63
CA PRO A 109 -22.38 11.18 -10.53
C PRO A 109 -21.90 9.74 -10.65
N VAL A 110 -20.71 9.48 -11.19
CA VAL A 110 -20.10 8.14 -11.20
C VAL A 110 -19.82 7.66 -9.77
N PHE A 111 -19.31 8.57 -8.93
CA PHE A 111 -19.09 8.28 -7.52
C PHE A 111 -20.40 8.15 -6.73
N LEU A 112 -21.42 8.94 -7.09
CA LEU A 112 -22.76 8.82 -6.51
C LEU A 112 -23.42 7.48 -6.89
N ALA A 113 -23.28 7.06 -8.15
CA ALA A 113 -23.76 5.77 -8.66
C ALA A 113 -23.05 4.59 -7.98
N ALA A 114 -21.73 4.66 -7.81
CA ALA A 114 -20.98 3.69 -7.02
C ALA A 114 -21.54 3.56 -5.59
N GLY A 115 -21.91 4.68 -4.96
CA GLY A 115 -22.62 4.69 -3.68
C GLY A 115 -23.93 3.90 -3.74
N ILE A 116 -24.76 4.12 -4.77
CA ILE A 116 -26.02 3.38 -5.00
C ILE A 116 -25.77 1.88 -5.20
N TYR A 117 -24.72 1.48 -5.92
CA TYR A 117 -24.36 0.07 -6.09
C TYR A 117 -24.00 -0.59 -4.75
N THR A 118 -23.28 0.13 -3.88
CA THR A 118 -22.96 -0.37 -2.53
C THR A 118 -24.20 -0.54 -1.66
N ILE A 119 -25.23 0.30 -1.83
CA ILE A 119 -26.51 0.13 -1.15
C ILE A 119 -27.16 -1.19 -1.56
N LEU A 120 -27.27 -1.48 -2.87
CA LEU A 120 -27.85 -2.73 -3.34
C LEU A 120 -27.05 -3.95 -2.85
N SER A 121 -25.72 -3.89 -2.95
CA SER A 121 -24.82 -4.93 -2.46
C SER A 121 -24.97 -5.18 -0.95
N ALA A 122 -25.26 -4.14 -0.16
CA ALA A 122 -25.54 -4.26 1.27
C ALA A 122 -26.95 -4.81 1.56
N LEU A 123 -27.92 -4.53 0.67
CA LEU A 123 -29.32 -4.94 0.83
C LEU A 123 -29.53 -6.44 0.51
N ILE A 124 -28.76 -6.99 -0.43
CA ILE A 124 -28.86 -8.41 -0.85
C ILE A 124 -28.61 -9.39 0.31
N PRO A 125 -27.50 -9.32 1.08
CA PRO A 125 -27.30 -10.20 2.24
C PRO A 125 -28.35 -10.02 3.33
N ARG A 126 -28.96 -8.83 3.46
CA ARG A 126 -29.94 -8.51 4.51
C ARG A 126 -31.34 -9.03 4.20
N LEU A 127 -31.77 -8.99 2.95
CA LEU A 127 -33.08 -9.48 2.51
C LEU A 127 -33.04 -10.95 2.08
N GLY A 128 -31.89 -11.45 1.64
CA GLY A 128 -31.67 -12.84 1.23
C GLY A 128 -31.14 -12.92 -0.19
N ARG A 129 -30.08 -13.74 -0.40
CA ARG A 129 -29.44 -13.92 -1.72
C ARG A 129 -30.38 -14.54 -2.76
N GLN A 130 -31.37 -15.31 -2.33
CA GLN A 130 -32.37 -15.96 -3.19
C GLN A 130 -33.19 -15.01 -4.07
N TYR A 131 -33.24 -13.71 -3.72
CA TYR A 131 -33.98 -12.72 -4.50
C TYR A 131 -33.12 -12.02 -5.56
N SER A 132 -31.78 -12.16 -5.51
CA SER A 132 -30.85 -11.53 -6.45
C SER A 132 -30.39 -12.52 -7.51
N PHE A 133 -30.31 -12.07 -8.77
CA PHE A 133 -29.75 -12.87 -9.86
C PHE A 133 -28.22 -12.99 -9.81
N LEU A 134 -27.55 -11.95 -9.31
CA LEU A 134 -26.10 -11.85 -9.27
C LEU A 134 -25.60 -11.73 -7.82
N PRO A 135 -24.41 -12.27 -7.52
CA PRO A 135 -23.81 -12.09 -6.21
C PRO A 135 -23.41 -10.62 -6.00
N PRO A 136 -23.48 -10.08 -4.77
CA PRO A 136 -23.21 -8.66 -4.48
C PRO A 136 -21.84 -8.17 -4.97
N ARG A 137 -20.80 -9.00 -4.86
CA ARG A 137 -19.43 -8.71 -5.34
C ARG A 137 -19.38 -8.52 -6.86
N ALA A 138 -20.08 -9.36 -7.62
CA ALA A 138 -20.09 -9.26 -9.08
C ALA A 138 -20.79 -7.98 -9.55
N ILE A 139 -21.89 -7.59 -8.89
CA ILE A 139 -22.59 -6.32 -9.15
C ILE A 139 -21.62 -5.15 -8.95
N LEU A 140 -20.97 -5.06 -7.79
CA LEU A 140 -20.03 -3.97 -7.50
C LEU A 140 -18.87 -3.92 -8.49
N TRP A 141 -18.22 -5.06 -8.73
CA TRP A 141 -17.04 -5.11 -9.59
C TRP A 141 -17.38 -4.75 -11.04
N PHE A 142 -18.48 -5.29 -11.57
CA PHE A 142 -18.91 -5.03 -12.95
C PHE A 142 -19.31 -3.56 -13.15
N PHE A 143 -20.23 -3.03 -12.35
CA PHE A 143 -20.78 -1.69 -12.59
C PHE A 143 -19.78 -0.58 -12.26
N ILE A 144 -18.95 -0.72 -11.22
CA ILE A 144 -17.91 0.28 -10.93
C ILE A 144 -16.85 0.30 -12.03
N THR A 145 -16.39 -0.87 -12.49
CA THR A 145 -15.40 -0.94 -13.59
C THR A 145 -15.96 -0.39 -14.89
N SER A 146 -17.22 -0.73 -15.19
CA SER A 146 -17.97 -0.21 -16.34
C SER A 146 -18.04 1.33 -16.31
N ASP A 147 -18.38 1.92 -15.16
CA ASP A 147 -18.45 3.38 -15.01
C ASP A 147 -17.07 4.04 -15.12
N VAL A 148 -15.99 3.43 -14.62
CA VAL A 148 -14.63 3.95 -14.79
C VAL A 148 -14.24 4.01 -16.27
N ILE A 149 -14.51 2.95 -17.02
CA ILE A 149 -14.23 2.91 -18.47
C ILE A 149 -15.04 3.98 -19.21
N ALA A 150 -16.33 4.11 -18.89
CA ALA A 150 -17.20 5.15 -19.46
C ALA A 150 -16.66 6.55 -19.16
N THR A 151 -16.25 6.80 -17.91
CA THR A 151 -15.74 8.10 -17.47
C THR A 151 -14.45 8.49 -18.19
N ILE A 152 -13.53 7.53 -18.40
CA ILE A 152 -12.30 7.78 -19.16
C ILE A 152 -12.64 8.22 -20.59
N ALA A 153 -13.55 7.53 -21.26
CA ALA A 153 -14.01 7.92 -22.61
C ALA A 153 -14.65 9.31 -22.62
N GLN A 154 -15.46 9.63 -21.61
CA GLN A 154 -16.13 10.94 -21.49
C GLN A 154 -15.13 12.08 -21.23
N VAL A 155 -14.20 11.90 -20.30
CA VAL A 155 -13.18 12.89 -19.98
C VAL A 155 -12.27 13.13 -21.19
N ALA A 156 -11.86 12.06 -21.87
CA ALA A 156 -11.05 12.16 -23.09
C ALA A 156 -11.81 12.88 -24.20
N GLY A 157 -13.05 12.50 -24.48
CA GLY A 157 -13.90 13.15 -25.49
C GLY A 157 -14.13 14.63 -25.20
N ALA A 158 -14.44 14.98 -23.94
CA ALA A 158 -14.66 16.37 -23.52
C ALA A 158 -13.40 17.24 -23.59
N ALA A 159 -12.25 16.70 -23.17
CA ALA A 159 -10.97 17.40 -23.30
C ALA A 159 -10.62 17.65 -24.78
N LEU A 160 -10.88 16.68 -25.65
CA LEU A 160 -10.70 16.82 -27.09
C LEU A 160 -11.66 17.84 -27.70
N ILE A 161 -12.94 17.88 -27.30
CA ILE A 161 -13.88 18.92 -27.74
C ILE A 161 -13.33 20.30 -27.37
N GLY A 162 -12.91 20.51 -26.12
CA GLY A 162 -12.35 21.79 -25.67
C GLY A 162 -11.12 22.22 -26.47
N ALA A 163 -10.24 21.26 -26.82
CA ALA A 163 -9.06 21.53 -27.63
C ALA A 163 -9.41 21.85 -29.10
N ARG A 164 -10.35 21.12 -29.72
CA ARG A 164 -10.77 21.34 -31.11
C ARG A 164 -11.51 22.67 -31.26
N GLU A 165 -12.41 22.99 -30.33
CA GLU A 165 -13.14 24.26 -30.30
C GLU A 165 -12.19 25.44 -30.15
N SER A 166 -11.18 25.32 -29.26
CA SER A 166 -10.13 26.34 -29.11
C SER A 166 -9.32 26.54 -30.39
N ASN A 167 -9.06 25.47 -31.16
CA ASN A 167 -8.31 25.50 -32.40
C ASN A 167 -9.18 25.80 -33.65
N ARG A 168 -10.50 26.01 -33.48
CA ARG A 168 -11.47 26.22 -34.56
C ARG A 168 -11.56 25.05 -35.55
N GLU A 169 -11.39 23.84 -35.04
CA GLU A 169 -11.55 22.59 -35.78
C GLU A 169 -12.90 21.96 -35.48
N ASP A 170 -13.41 21.13 -36.39
CA ASP A 170 -14.68 20.43 -36.20
C ASP A 170 -14.59 19.45 -35.01
N PRO A 171 -15.40 19.61 -33.95
CA PRO A 171 -15.37 18.77 -32.76
C PRO A 171 -16.16 17.45 -32.93
N THR A 172 -16.71 17.15 -34.09
CA THR A 172 -17.61 15.99 -34.31
C THR A 172 -17.01 14.66 -33.87
N ASP A 173 -15.74 14.37 -34.23
CA ASP A 173 -15.07 13.13 -33.82
C ASP A 173 -14.89 13.03 -32.30
N ALA A 174 -14.55 14.15 -31.66
CA ALA A 174 -14.40 14.22 -30.21
C ALA A 174 -15.76 14.07 -29.49
N ASN A 175 -16.82 14.65 -30.08
CA ASN A 175 -18.20 14.45 -29.62
C ASN A 175 -18.64 12.99 -29.72
N ASN A 176 -18.27 12.28 -30.79
CA ASN A 176 -18.58 10.86 -30.95
C ASN A 176 -17.91 9.98 -29.87
N ILE A 177 -16.69 10.32 -29.45
CA ILE A 177 -16.00 9.61 -28.34
C ILE A 177 -16.73 9.84 -27.02
N LEU A 178 -17.07 11.10 -26.71
CA LEU A 178 -17.85 11.46 -25.52
C LEU A 178 -19.23 10.76 -25.53
N LEU A 179 -19.92 10.79 -26.67
CA LEU A 179 -21.22 10.17 -26.88
C LEU A 179 -21.17 8.66 -26.65
N GLY A 180 -20.14 7.98 -27.17
CA GLY A 180 -19.93 6.55 -26.95
C GLY A 180 -19.79 6.19 -25.47
N GLY A 181 -19.02 6.99 -24.72
CA GLY A 181 -18.88 6.83 -23.27
C GLY A 181 -20.20 7.01 -22.52
N LEU A 182 -21.01 8.02 -22.88
CA LEU A 182 -22.34 8.25 -22.29
C LEU A 182 -23.34 7.15 -22.66
N ALA A 183 -23.32 6.67 -23.90
CA ALA A 183 -24.21 5.61 -24.37
C ALA A 183 -23.96 4.31 -23.62
N TYR A 184 -22.69 3.94 -23.43
CA TYR A 184 -22.29 2.79 -22.65
C TYR A 184 -22.68 2.94 -21.17
N GLN A 185 -22.50 4.13 -20.59
CA GLN A 185 -22.91 4.41 -19.21
C GLN A 185 -24.42 4.25 -19.01
N VAL A 186 -25.25 4.81 -19.90
CA VAL A 186 -26.71 4.68 -19.84
C VAL A 186 -27.13 3.22 -19.98
N PHE A 187 -26.52 2.47 -20.90
CA PHE A 187 -26.78 1.04 -21.04
C PHE A 187 -26.45 0.28 -19.73
N SER A 188 -25.26 0.49 -19.18
CA SER A 188 -24.79 -0.18 -17.97
C SER A 188 -25.67 0.15 -16.75
N LEU A 189 -25.94 1.44 -16.50
CA LEU A 189 -26.81 1.85 -15.40
C LEU A 189 -28.26 1.38 -15.61
N GLY A 190 -28.73 1.31 -16.86
CA GLY A 190 -30.04 0.74 -17.20
C GLY A 190 -30.17 -0.73 -16.80
N VAL A 191 -29.13 -1.54 -17.07
CA VAL A 191 -29.07 -2.93 -16.59
C VAL A 191 -29.10 -2.99 -15.06
N PHE A 192 -28.36 -2.11 -14.37
CA PHE A 192 -28.39 -2.02 -12.91
C PHE A 192 -29.80 -1.68 -12.38
N VAL A 193 -30.49 -0.72 -12.98
CA VAL A 193 -31.87 -0.33 -12.61
C VAL A 193 -32.80 -1.54 -12.73
N ILE A 194 -32.71 -2.31 -13.81
CA ILE A 194 -33.54 -3.50 -14.03
C ILE A 194 -33.24 -4.59 -12.98
N LEU A 195 -31.97 -4.84 -12.69
CA LEU A 195 -31.55 -5.80 -11.65
C LEU A 195 -32.03 -5.38 -10.26
N SER A 196 -31.86 -4.11 -9.92
CA SER A 196 -32.31 -3.51 -8.66
C SER A 196 -33.82 -3.61 -8.50
N ALA A 197 -34.59 -3.21 -9.53
CA ALA A 197 -36.04 -3.30 -9.54
C ALA A 197 -36.52 -4.77 -9.41
N SER A 198 -35.89 -5.69 -10.13
CA SER A 198 -36.18 -7.13 -10.05
C SER A 198 -35.94 -7.69 -8.64
N PHE A 199 -34.83 -7.31 -8.01
CA PHE A 199 -34.49 -7.71 -6.64
C PHE A 199 -35.51 -7.16 -5.63
N LEU A 200 -35.83 -5.86 -5.69
CA LEU A 200 -36.78 -5.23 -4.78
C LEU A 200 -38.20 -5.77 -4.96
N PHE A 201 -38.62 -6.06 -6.19
CA PHE A 201 -39.91 -6.67 -6.48
C PHE A 201 -40.02 -8.08 -5.89
N ARG A 202 -38.98 -8.91 -6.04
CA ARG A 202 -38.95 -10.25 -5.46
C ARG A 202 -38.88 -10.22 -3.93
N ALA A 203 -38.12 -9.28 -3.36
CA ALA A 203 -38.00 -9.10 -1.92
C ALA A 203 -39.16 -8.30 -1.28
N ARG A 204 -40.20 -7.91 -2.05
CA ARG A 204 -41.28 -7.02 -1.59
C ARG A 204 -42.00 -7.50 -0.33
N HIS A 205 -42.14 -8.82 -0.16
CA HIS A 205 -42.80 -9.39 1.00
C HIS A 205 -41.93 -9.26 2.26
N GLU A 206 -40.63 -9.52 2.14
CA GLU A 206 -39.65 -9.36 3.23
C GLU A 206 -39.46 -7.89 3.63
N ILE A 207 -39.52 -6.97 2.66
CA ILE A 207 -39.43 -5.52 2.90
C ILE A 207 -40.66 -5.03 3.70
N LYS A 208 -41.86 -5.53 3.37
CA LYS A 208 -43.12 -5.13 4.00
C LYS A 208 -43.38 -5.77 5.37
N ARG A 209 -42.51 -6.67 5.85
CA ARG A 209 -42.70 -7.33 7.15
C ARG A 209 -42.70 -6.29 8.30
N PRO A 210 -43.75 -6.24 9.13
CA PRO A 210 -43.83 -5.31 10.26
C PRO A 210 -42.67 -5.56 11.24
N GLY A 211 -42.06 -4.48 11.74
CA GLY A 211 -40.93 -4.53 12.69
C GLY A 211 -39.54 -4.21 12.11
N LYS A 212 -39.35 -4.22 10.77
CA LYS A 212 -38.03 -3.96 10.14
C LYS A 212 -37.81 -2.53 9.60
N GLY A 213 -38.86 -1.71 9.47
CA GLY A 213 -38.76 -0.30 9.06
C GLY A 213 -38.12 -0.02 7.69
N LEU A 214 -38.04 -1.01 6.79
CA LEU A 214 -37.21 -0.94 5.58
C LEU A 214 -37.96 -0.42 4.33
N THR A 215 -39.30 -0.39 4.36
CA THR A 215 -40.13 0.04 3.22
C THR A 215 -39.80 1.47 2.76
N GLY A 216 -39.69 2.42 3.70
CA GLY A 216 -39.35 3.80 3.37
C GLY A 216 -37.96 3.94 2.75
N PHE A 217 -36.98 3.18 3.25
CA PHE A 217 -35.64 3.14 2.70
C PHE A 217 -35.61 2.53 1.29
N ALA A 218 -36.33 1.43 1.05
CA ALA A 218 -36.40 0.80 -0.27
C ALA A 218 -37.03 1.73 -1.31
N ILE A 219 -38.07 2.49 -0.93
CA ILE A 219 -38.68 3.51 -1.82
C ILE A 219 -37.68 4.64 -2.09
N ALA A 220 -37.04 5.19 -1.06
CA ALA A 220 -36.06 6.26 -1.22
C ALA A 220 -34.88 5.83 -2.11
N PHE A 221 -34.38 4.59 -1.94
CA PHE A 221 -33.34 4.00 -2.77
C PHE A 221 -33.77 3.84 -4.23
N SER A 222 -34.98 3.32 -4.49
CA SER A 222 -35.52 3.21 -5.85
C SER A 222 -35.64 4.57 -6.53
N VAL A 223 -36.21 5.56 -5.84
CA VAL A 223 -36.38 6.92 -6.38
C VAL A 223 -35.02 7.57 -6.64
N ALA A 224 -34.06 7.47 -5.72
CA ALA A 224 -32.72 7.99 -5.92
C ALA A 224 -32.02 7.32 -7.13
N THR A 225 -32.17 6.00 -7.30
CA THR A 225 -31.61 5.27 -8.44
C THR A 225 -32.21 5.74 -9.76
N ILE A 226 -33.53 5.94 -9.82
CA ILE A 226 -34.21 6.44 -11.01
C ILE A 226 -33.80 7.88 -11.33
N LEU A 227 -33.65 8.75 -10.33
CA LEU A 227 -33.22 10.14 -10.54
C LEU A 227 -31.81 10.21 -11.14
N VAL A 228 -30.87 9.41 -10.65
CA VAL A 228 -29.52 9.31 -11.25
C VAL A 228 -29.59 8.78 -12.68
N TYR A 229 -30.45 7.79 -12.94
CA TYR A 229 -30.65 7.26 -14.29
C TYR A 229 -31.23 8.30 -15.27
N VAL A 230 -32.26 9.06 -14.85
CA VAL A 230 -32.84 10.15 -15.66
C VAL A 230 -31.78 11.18 -16.03
N ARG A 231 -30.92 11.57 -15.09
CA ARG A 231 -29.79 12.46 -15.35
C ARG A 231 -28.84 11.88 -16.40
N THR A 232 -28.47 10.60 -16.29
CA THR A 232 -27.57 9.98 -17.27
C THR A 232 -28.18 9.92 -18.67
N CYS A 233 -29.48 9.67 -18.78
CA CYS A 233 -30.20 9.71 -20.06
C CYS A 233 -30.24 11.12 -20.65
N PHE A 234 -30.43 12.15 -19.82
CA PHE A 234 -30.38 13.54 -20.26
C PHE A 234 -29.00 13.89 -20.81
N ARG A 235 -27.91 13.51 -20.14
CA ARG A 235 -26.54 13.76 -20.63
C ARG A 235 -26.24 13.10 -21.97
N LEU A 236 -26.72 11.87 -22.16
CA LEU A 236 -26.65 11.20 -23.45
C LEU A 236 -27.42 11.97 -24.52
N ALA A 237 -28.65 12.40 -24.23
CA ALA A 237 -29.48 13.15 -25.18
C ALA A 237 -28.88 14.53 -25.53
N GLU A 238 -28.39 15.28 -24.53
CA GLU A 238 -27.70 16.56 -24.71
C GLU A 238 -26.48 16.43 -25.62
N THR A 239 -25.66 15.40 -25.40
CA THR A 239 -24.45 15.15 -26.21
C THR A 239 -24.79 14.64 -27.61
N ALA A 240 -25.86 13.85 -27.74
CA ALA A 240 -26.33 13.34 -29.02
C ALA A 240 -26.84 14.45 -29.94
N GLU A 241 -27.40 15.52 -29.37
CA GLU A 241 -27.82 16.70 -30.12
C GLU A 241 -26.63 17.54 -30.62
N GLY A 242 -25.47 17.42 -29.96
CA GLY A 242 -24.23 18.10 -30.31
C GLY A 242 -24.10 19.52 -29.75
N VAL A 243 -22.95 20.14 -30.00
CA VAL A 243 -22.62 21.48 -29.54
C VAL A 243 -23.56 22.49 -30.20
N GLY A 244 -24.29 23.28 -29.39
CA GLY A 244 -25.28 24.26 -29.89
C GLY A 244 -26.70 23.72 -30.10
N GLY A 245 -26.97 22.47 -29.74
CA GLY A 245 -28.32 21.90 -29.70
C GLY A 245 -29.29 22.66 -28.77
N TYR A 246 -30.58 22.43 -28.92
CA TYR A 246 -31.64 23.06 -28.11
C TYR A 246 -31.52 22.70 -26.62
N LEU A 247 -31.16 21.45 -26.29
CA LEU A 247 -30.98 21.00 -24.90
C LEU A 247 -29.76 21.63 -24.22
N SER A 248 -28.66 21.79 -24.95
CA SER A 248 -27.41 22.35 -24.41
C SER A 248 -27.44 23.88 -24.32
N SER A 249 -28.21 24.56 -25.18
CA SER A 249 -28.33 26.03 -25.22
C SER A 249 -29.31 26.64 -24.22
N HIS A 250 -30.14 25.82 -23.54
CA HIS A 250 -31.14 26.31 -22.60
C HIS A 250 -30.86 25.85 -21.16
N GLU A 251 -30.49 26.79 -20.29
CA GLU A 251 -30.14 26.51 -18.89
C GLU A 251 -31.26 25.81 -18.09
N ILE A 252 -32.52 25.99 -18.48
CA ILE A 252 -33.67 25.37 -17.79
C ILE A 252 -33.56 23.84 -17.80
N TYR A 253 -33.09 23.24 -18.91
CA TYR A 253 -32.93 21.79 -18.99
C TYR A 253 -31.77 21.32 -18.12
N PHE A 254 -30.66 22.06 -18.09
CA PHE A 254 -29.58 21.82 -17.15
C PHE A 254 -30.08 21.90 -15.69
N ALA A 255 -30.85 22.92 -15.32
CA ALA A 255 -31.38 23.05 -13.96
C ALA A 255 -32.32 21.89 -13.57
N CYS A 256 -33.22 21.49 -14.48
CA CYS A 256 -34.27 20.51 -14.20
C CYS A 256 -33.84 19.05 -14.37
N LEU A 257 -32.93 18.74 -15.29
CA LEU A 257 -32.59 17.37 -15.68
C LEU A 257 -31.15 16.99 -15.31
N GLU A 258 -30.26 17.96 -15.08
CA GLU A 258 -28.92 17.71 -14.56
C GLU A 258 -28.85 17.95 -13.05
N PHE A 259 -29.16 19.17 -12.60
CA PHE A 259 -29.02 19.55 -11.20
C PHE A 259 -30.09 18.95 -10.30
N ALA A 260 -31.37 19.16 -10.61
CA ALA A 260 -32.48 18.79 -9.72
C ALA A 260 -32.54 17.28 -9.39
N PRO A 261 -32.32 16.34 -10.33
CA PRO A 261 -32.39 14.92 -10.02
C PRO A 261 -31.29 14.48 -9.04
N ILE A 262 -30.07 14.99 -9.22
CA ILE A 262 -28.95 14.71 -8.33
C ILE A 262 -29.18 15.34 -6.95
N ALA A 263 -29.60 16.61 -6.91
CA ALA A 263 -29.93 17.31 -5.67
C ALA A 263 -31.01 16.58 -4.86
N ALA A 264 -32.05 16.09 -5.53
CA ALA A 264 -33.13 15.31 -4.90
C ALA A 264 -32.66 13.92 -4.43
N ALA A 265 -31.85 13.21 -5.23
CA ALA A 265 -31.29 11.90 -4.84
C ALA A 265 -30.42 12.02 -3.58
N VAL A 266 -29.60 13.08 -3.51
CA VAL A 266 -28.73 13.38 -2.36
C VAL A 266 -29.53 13.67 -1.10
N LEU A 267 -30.62 14.45 -1.22
CA LEU A 267 -31.54 14.71 -0.12
C LEU A 267 -32.21 13.42 0.38
N LEU A 268 -32.73 12.60 -0.53
CA LEU A 268 -33.39 11.34 -0.19
C LEU A 268 -32.46 10.40 0.58
N LEU A 269 -31.23 10.22 0.12
CA LEU A 269 -30.24 9.36 0.78
C LEU A 269 -29.66 9.99 2.06
N ALA A 270 -29.77 11.32 2.24
CA ALA A 270 -29.42 11.98 3.50
C ALA A 270 -30.47 11.73 4.59
N VAL A 271 -31.76 11.74 4.22
CA VAL A 271 -32.88 11.46 5.14
C VAL A 271 -32.94 9.97 5.48
N TRP A 272 -32.95 9.12 4.45
CA TRP A 272 -32.97 7.66 4.56
C TRP A 272 -31.57 7.08 4.41
N TYR A 273 -30.72 7.35 5.39
CA TYR A 273 -29.30 7.02 5.32
C TYR A 273 -29.02 5.50 5.34
N PRO A 274 -28.23 4.97 4.39
CA PRO A 274 -27.94 3.54 4.29
C PRO A 274 -27.34 2.92 5.56
N GLY A 275 -26.45 3.65 6.25
CA GLY A 275 -25.82 3.17 7.49
C GLY A 275 -26.78 2.97 8.64
N ARG A 276 -27.89 3.72 8.67
CA ARG A 276 -28.97 3.57 9.65
C ARG A 276 -29.87 2.38 9.29
N CYS A 277 -30.16 2.23 8.00
CA CYS A 277 -31.17 1.29 7.51
C CYS A 277 -30.65 -0.11 7.19
N VAL A 278 -29.37 -0.27 6.82
CA VAL A 278 -28.81 -1.54 6.31
C VAL A 278 -27.81 -2.19 7.28
N GLY A 279 -27.18 -1.43 8.17
CA GLY A 279 -26.31 -1.94 9.26
C GLY A 279 -24.80 -1.87 8.95
N ARG A 280 -23.98 -2.00 9.99
CA ARG A 280 -22.54 -1.62 10.03
C ARG A 280 -21.59 -2.53 9.23
N LYS A 281 -22.04 -3.65 8.66
CA LYS A 281 -21.18 -4.65 8.01
C LYS A 281 -21.82 -5.19 6.74
N VAL A 282 -21.33 -4.78 5.58
CA VAL A 282 -21.38 -5.63 4.38
C VAL A 282 -20.29 -6.69 4.56
N ARG A 283 -20.56 -7.70 5.41
CA ARG A 283 -19.76 -8.92 5.38
C ARG A 283 -20.14 -9.61 4.09
N VAL A 284 -19.23 -9.70 3.13
CA VAL A 284 -19.39 -10.69 2.08
C VAL A 284 -18.97 -12.02 2.70
N PRO A 285 -19.88 -12.98 2.88
CA PRO A 285 -19.49 -14.33 3.28
C PRO A 285 -18.85 -14.99 2.07
N ASP A 286 -17.64 -15.52 2.26
CA ASP A 286 -17.01 -16.40 1.29
C ASP A 286 -17.84 -17.68 1.18
N VAL A 287 -18.51 -17.83 0.05
CA VAL A 287 -19.25 -19.04 -0.31
C VAL A 287 -18.27 -19.95 -1.02
N GLU A 288 -17.46 -20.66 -0.25
CA GLU A 288 -16.73 -21.83 -0.74
C GLU A 288 -16.51 -22.89 0.36
N LYS A 289 -17.51 -23.05 1.23
CA LYS A 289 -17.50 -24.08 2.29
C LYS A 289 -18.74 -24.96 2.41
N GLU A 290 -19.65 -24.97 1.43
CA GLU A 290 -20.90 -25.75 1.54
C GLU A 290 -21.08 -26.90 0.53
N SER A 291 -20.01 -27.38 -0.12
CA SER A 291 -20.07 -28.57 -1.00
C SER A 291 -19.36 -29.82 -0.46
N ARG A 292 -18.90 -29.83 0.81
CA ARG A 292 -18.28 -31.01 1.43
C ARG A 292 -18.90 -31.35 2.80
N SER A 293 -20.19 -31.67 2.84
CA SER A 293 -20.70 -32.58 3.88
C SER A 293 -22.01 -33.23 3.45
N GLN A 294 -21.95 -34.27 2.62
CA GLN A 294 -23.01 -35.27 2.51
C GLN A 294 -22.46 -36.53 1.82
N SER A 295 -21.95 -37.49 2.60
CA SER A 295 -22.11 -38.94 2.35
C SER A 295 -21.64 -39.75 3.58
N PRO A 296 -22.22 -40.92 3.92
CA PRO A 296 -22.13 -41.54 5.24
C PRO A 296 -21.32 -42.85 5.26
N HIS A 297 -20.46 -43.07 6.27
CA HIS A 297 -20.02 -44.42 6.71
C HIS A 297 -19.52 -44.30 8.18
N HIS A 298 -20.23 -44.85 9.18
CA HIS A 298 -20.20 -46.22 9.73
C HIS A 298 -18.90 -46.61 10.47
N HIS A 299 -19.03 -46.72 11.80
CA HIS A 299 -18.29 -47.51 12.81
C HIS A 299 -16.74 -47.34 12.90
N ALA A 300 -16.08 -47.35 14.06
CA ALA A 300 -16.37 -48.05 15.31
C ALA A 300 -15.74 -47.34 16.53
N HIS A 301 -16.30 -47.66 17.69
CA HIS A 301 -15.82 -47.30 19.02
C HIS A 301 -14.42 -47.86 19.32
N HIS A 302 -13.59 -47.05 19.99
CA HIS A 302 -12.73 -47.56 21.07
C HIS A 302 -12.64 -46.51 22.18
N THR A 303 -13.25 -46.86 23.30
CA THR A 303 -13.14 -46.21 24.61
C THR A 303 -11.84 -46.66 25.27
N ILE A 304 -11.15 -45.78 26.02
CA ILE A 304 -10.62 -46.04 27.37
C ILE A 304 -10.15 -44.71 28.00
N ASN A 305 -10.46 -44.61 29.29
CA ASN A 305 -10.39 -43.47 30.22
C ASN A 305 -8.97 -43.06 30.65
N SER A 306 -8.83 -41.81 31.12
CA SER A 306 -8.25 -41.40 32.43
C SER A 306 -7.92 -39.89 32.38
N VAL A 307 -8.64 -38.96 33.04
CA VAL A 307 -8.67 -38.61 34.49
C VAL A 307 -7.50 -37.70 34.93
N TYR A 308 -7.85 -36.41 35.18
CA TYR A 308 -7.22 -35.37 36.03
C TYR A 308 -5.83 -34.84 35.59
N CYS A 309 -5.54 -33.53 35.56
CA CYS A 309 -5.66 -32.55 36.64
C CYS A 309 -5.64 -31.11 36.07
N PHE A 310 -6.65 -30.32 36.42
CA PHE A 310 -6.55 -28.86 36.42
C PHE A 310 -5.64 -28.47 37.60
N ARG A 311 -4.42 -27.97 37.31
CA ARG A 311 -3.55 -27.37 38.32
C ARG A 311 -3.26 -25.93 37.89
N ASN A 312 -3.66 -25.01 38.76
CA ASN A 312 -3.39 -23.57 38.68
C ASN A 312 -1.95 -23.30 38.24
N SER A 313 -1.78 -22.69 37.07
CA SER A 313 -0.54 -22.02 36.71
C SER A 313 -0.44 -20.73 37.52
N PRO A 314 0.61 -20.52 38.33
CA PRO A 314 0.89 -19.21 38.88
C PRO A 314 1.14 -18.24 37.72
N THR A 315 0.54 -17.06 37.81
CA THR A 315 0.80 -15.92 36.93
C THR A 315 2.30 -15.69 36.81
N MET A 316 2.87 -16.08 35.67
CA MET A 316 4.21 -15.61 35.31
C MET A 316 4.12 -14.11 35.07
N PRO A 317 4.98 -13.29 35.70
CA PRO A 317 5.18 -11.93 35.22
C PRO A 317 5.63 -12.00 33.75
N PRO A 318 5.27 -11.01 32.91
CA PRO A 318 5.73 -11.01 31.53
C PRO A 318 7.25 -11.16 31.52
N LEU A 319 7.74 -12.18 30.81
CA LEU A 319 9.15 -12.35 30.52
C LEU A 319 9.67 -11.01 29.97
N PRO A 320 10.80 -10.50 30.47
CA PRO A 320 11.35 -9.25 29.97
C PRO A 320 11.62 -9.42 28.48
N SER A 321 10.92 -8.64 27.65
CA SER A 321 11.21 -8.54 26.23
C SER A 321 12.68 -8.20 26.06
N SER A 322 13.44 -9.00 25.32
CA SER A 322 14.76 -8.61 24.87
C SER A 322 14.61 -7.27 24.15
N THR A 323 15.14 -6.21 24.74
CA THR A 323 15.06 -4.85 24.22
C THR A 323 15.93 -4.78 22.98
N SER A 324 15.37 -5.12 21.82
CA SER A 324 16.07 -4.89 20.54
C SER A 324 16.10 -3.38 20.30
N HIS A 325 17.30 -2.85 20.08
CA HIS A 325 17.58 -1.41 19.92
C HIS A 325 16.93 -0.88 18.64
N LEU A 326 15.65 -0.53 18.70
CA LEU A 326 14.98 0.27 17.68
C LEU A 326 15.56 1.69 17.69
N PRO A 327 15.69 2.34 16.53
CA PRO A 327 15.44 1.81 15.19
C PRO A 327 16.55 0.85 14.70
N ARG A 328 16.15 -0.17 13.92
CA ARG A 328 17.10 -1.08 13.24
C ARG A 328 17.82 -0.35 12.10
N ILE A 329 19.07 -0.72 11.89
CA ILE A 329 19.84 -0.39 10.69
C ILE A 329 20.32 -1.71 10.09
N VAL A 330 19.79 -2.04 8.93
CA VAL A 330 19.99 -3.32 8.24
C VAL A 330 20.65 -3.06 6.90
N THR A 331 21.60 -3.89 6.50
CA THR A 331 22.17 -3.84 5.14
C THR A 331 22.14 -5.23 4.51
N TYR A 332 21.70 -5.31 3.25
CA TYR A 332 21.85 -6.51 2.45
C TYR A 332 23.26 -6.56 1.86
N TYR A 333 23.80 -7.78 1.76
CA TYR A 333 25.10 -8.07 1.20
C TYR A 333 24.92 -9.22 0.21
N GLN A 334 24.71 -8.89 -1.07
CA GLN A 334 24.52 -9.84 -2.15
C GLN A 334 25.74 -9.88 -3.09
N THR A 335 26.27 -8.72 -3.45
CA THR A 335 27.49 -8.61 -4.25
C THR A 335 28.70 -8.81 -3.34
N HIS A 336 29.14 -10.07 -3.22
CA HIS A 336 30.22 -10.48 -2.31
C HIS A 336 31.63 -10.19 -2.83
N HIS A 337 31.77 -9.99 -4.14
CA HIS A 337 33.07 -9.85 -4.80
C HIS A 337 33.00 -8.76 -5.87
N ASP A 338 34.11 -8.07 -6.07
CA ASP A 338 34.24 -7.06 -7.13
C ASP A 338 34.37 -7.70 -8.53
N SER A 339 34.45 -6.86 -9.56
CA SER A 339 34.61 -7.31 -10.94
C SER A 339 35.95 -8.02 -11.22
N ALA A 340 36.96 -7.82 -10.36
CA ALA A 340 38.23 -8.52 -10.42
C ALA A 340 38.20 -9.86 -9.64
N GLY A 341 37.09 -10.15 -8.97
CA GLY A 341 36.89 -11.35 -8.18
C GLY A 341 37.48 -11.29 -6.77
N ASN A 342 37.86 -10.11 -6.27
CA ASN A 342 38.31 -9.93 -4.90
C ASN A 342 37.10 -9.86 -3.95
N PRO A 343 37.19 -10.44 -2.73
CA PRO A 343 36.14 -10.30 -1.73
C PRO A 343 35.93 -8.84 -1.32
N ILE A 344 34.66 -8.42 -1.19
CA ILE A 344 34.29 -7.08 -0.71
C ILE A 344 34.08 -7.14 0.81
N SER A 345 34.99 -6.55 1.59
CA SER A 345 34.92 -6.65 3.05
C SER A 345 33.77 -5.84 3.66
N VAL A 346 33.09 -6.42 4.63
CA VAL A 346 32.05 -5.76 5.45
C VAL A 346 32.56 -5.31 6.81
N LEU A 347 33.80 -5.65 7.18
CA LEU A 347 34.44 -5.20 8.43
C LEU A 347 34.44 -3.68 8.63
N PRO A 348 34.50 -2.82 7.59
CA PRO A 348 34.32 -1.38 7.76
C PRO A 348 33.04 -0.98 8.51
N LEU A 349 31.99 -1.81 8.52
CA LEU A 349 30.75 -1.56 9.26
C LEU A 349 30.93 -1.58 10.79
N ILE A 350 32.00 -2.20 11.29
CA ILE A 350 32.35 -2.24 12.73
C ILE A 350 33.64 -1.53 13.07
N THR A 351 34.57 -1.38 12.11
CA THR A 351 35.86 -0.74 12.36
C THR A 351 35.82 0.77 12.14
N GLN A 352 34.89 1.28 11.33
CA GLN A 352 34.74 2.72 11.09
C GLN A 352 33.89 3.36 12.19
N PRO A 353 34.31 4.52 12.72
CA PRO A 353 33.62 5.15 13.85
C PRO A 353 32.27 5.73 13.44
N GLY A 354 31.32 5.71 14.39
CA GLY A 354 30.00 6.31 14.22
C GLY A 354 29.00 5.46 13.43
N ILE A 355 29.25 4.16 13.30
CA ILE A 355 28.34 3.19 12.70
C ILE A 355 27.71 2.35 13.81
N ALA A 356 26.39 2.22 13.80
CA ALA A 356 25.64 1.40 14.75
C ALA A 356 24.73 0.44 14.01
N LEU A 357 25.31 -0.33 13.07
CA LEU A 357 24.61 -1.36 12.34
C LEU A 357 24.05 -2.41 13.31
N THR A 358 22.84 -2.88 13.03
CA THR A 358 22.18 -3.89 13.88
C THR A 358 22.15 -5.26 13.23
N HIS A 359 21.94 -5.31 11.91
CA HIS A 359 21.80 -6.56 11.16
C HIS A 359 22.51 -6.44 9.82
N ILE A 360 23.07 -7.56 9.37
CA ILE A 360 23.51 -7.77 8.00
C ILE A 360 22.83 -9.01 7.45
N ILE A 361 22.40 -8.96 6.19
CA ILE A 361 21.70 -10.06 5.54
C ILE A 361 22.52 -10.53 4.34
N VAL A 362 23.05 -11.76 4.43
CA VAL A 362 23.82 -12.42 3.37
C VAL A 362 22.86 -12.96 2.33
N ALA A 363 22.98 -12.50 1.09
CA ALA A 363 22.04 -12.80 0.00
C ALA A 363 22.77 -13.26 -1.27
N ALA A 364 22.13 -13.93 -2.21
CA ALA A 364 20.85 -14.62 -2.09
C ALA A 364 21.12 -16.14 -2.04
N ILE A 365 20.45 -16.83 -1.12
CA ILE A 365 20.45 -18.29 -1.05
C ILE A 365 19.36 -18.79 -2.01
N HIS A 366 19.71 -19.71 -2.90
CA HIS A 366 18.80 -20.30 -3.88
C HIS A 366 18.70 -21.81 -3.72
N ILE A 367 17.47 -22.33 -3.80
CA ILE A 367 17.19 -23.76 -3.91
C ILE A 367 17.05 -24.10 -5.38
N ASN A 368 18.01 -24.85 -5.92
CA ASN A 368 18.06 -25.25 -7.32
C ASN A 368 17.25 -26.53 -7.58
N GLU A 369 17.22 -27.00 -8.83
CA GLU A 369 16.46 -28.20 -9.24
C GLU A 369 16.84 -29.47 -8.46
N HIS A 370 18.12 -29.61 -8.12
CA HIS A 370 18.56 -30.72 -7.28
C HIS A 370 18.60 -30.25 -5.81
N PRO A 371 17.96 -30.97 -4.87
CA PRO A 371 17.82 -30.53 -3.49
C PRO A 371 19.13 -30.19 -2.78
N ASP A 372 20.17 -31.00 -3.00
CA ASP A 372 21.48 -30.81 -2.37
C ASP A 372 22.35 -29.74 -3.06
N LYS A 373 21.88 -29.15 -4.18
CA LYS A 373 22.63 -28.16 -4.93
C LYS A 373 22.18 -26.75 -4.56
N ILE A 374 22.07 -26.43 -3.27
CA ILE A 374 21.83 -25.05 -2.85
C ILE A 374 23.00 -24.15 -3.28
N THR A 375 22.71 -22.92 -3.64
CA THR A 375 23.75 -21.94 -3.97
C THR A 375 23.57 -20.65 -3.18
N LEU A 376 24.69 -20.03 -2.81
CA LEU A 376 24.77 -18.63 -2.45
C LEU A 376 25.20 -17.87 -3.71
N ASN A 377 24.26 -17.13 -4.30
CA ASN A 377 24.32 -16.66 -5.68
C ASN A 377 24.59 -17.83 -6.63
N ASN A 378 25.79 -17.91 -7.22
CA ASN A 378 26.12 -18.88 -8.26
C ASN A 378 26.86 -20.12 -7.74
N GLU A 379 27.40 -20.06 -6.51
CA GLU A 379 28.30 -21.10 -5.98
C GLU A 379 27.71 -21.75 -4.73
N HIS A 380 28.14 -22.97 -4.40
CA HIS A 380 27.73 -23.60 -3.14
C HIS A 380 28.20 -22.76 -1.93
N PRO A 381 27.40 -22.63 -0.84
CA PRO A 381 27.78 -21.83 0.34
C PRO A 381 29.14 -22.19 0.96
N SER A 382 29.53 -23.47 0.94
CA SER A 382 30.83 -23.95 1.43
C SER A 382 31.99 -23.80 0.41
N HIS A 383 31.76 -23.18 -0.76
CA HIS A 383 32.82 -22.98 -1.77
C HIS A 383 33.94 -22.08 -1.19
N PRO A 384 35.24 -22.37 -1.45
CA PRO A 384 36.36 -21.62 -0.87
C PRO A 384 36.32 -20.11 -1.11
N ARG A 385 35.67 -19.67 -2.20
CA ARG A 385 35.41 -18.25 -2.51
C ARG A 385 34.70 -17.50 -1.38
N PHE A 386 33.88 -18.17 -0.56
CA PHE A 386 33.16 -17.56 0.55
C PHE A 386 33.90 -17.68 1.90
N GLN A 387 35.13 -18.18 1.93
CA GLN A 387 35.89 -18.32 3.18
C GLN A 387 36.04 -16.98 3.91
N THR A 388 36.42 -15.91 3.21
CA THR A 388 36.52 -14.56 3.77
C THR A 388 35.15 -14.08 4.27
N LEU A 389 34.10 -14.28 3.48
CA LEU A 389 32.73 -13.88 3.83
C LEU A 389 32.31 -14.51 5.17
N TRP A 390 32.44 -15.82 5.32
CA TRP A 390 32.03 -16.52 6.54
C TRP A 390 32.91 -16.19 7.74
N ALA A 391 34.20 -15.95 7.52
CA ALA A 391 35.09 -15.47 8.58
C ALA A 391 34.66 -14.10 9.09
N GLU A 392 34.36 -13.15 8.20
CA GLU A 392 33.90 -11.81 8.57
C GLU A 392 32.53 -11.84 9.24
N MET A 393 31.58 -12.67 8.79
CA MET A 393 30.28 -12.82 9.44
C MET A 393 30.41 -13.18 10.93
N ARG A 394 31.32 -14.11 11.26
CA ARG A 394 31.59 -14.49 12.66
C ARG A 394 32.15 -13.33 13.47
N VAL A 395 33.02 -12.49 12.87
CA VAL A 395 33.54 -11.28 13.52
C VAL A 395 32.42 -10.26 13.77
N LEU A 396 31.51 -10.07 12.82
CA LEU A 396 30.34 -9.20 12.99
C LEU A 396 29.42 -9.72 14.11
N GLN A 397 29.14 -11.02 14.16
CA GLN A 397 28.36 -11.65 15.24
C GLN A 397 29.01 -11.46 16.62
N ALA A 398 30.32 -11.67 16.72
CA ALA A 398 31.07 -11.43 17.95
C ALA A 398 31.03 -9.95 18.39
N SER A 399 30.84 -9.03 17.44
CA SER A 399 30.68 -7.59 17.69
C SER A 399 29.23 -7.18 18.02
N GLY A 400 28.31 -8.14 18.13
CA GLY A 400 26.91 -7.91 18.49
C GLY A 400 25.97 -7.61 17.30
N ILE A 401 26.46 -7.69 16.05
CA ILE A 401 25.62 -7.58 14.86
C ILE A 401 24.95 -8.93 14.59
N LYS A 402 23.65 -8.91 14.28
CA LYS A 402 22.93 -10.12 13.88
C LYS A 402 23.16 -10.42 12.39
N VAL A 403 23.56 -11.66 12.09
CA VAL A 403 23.80 -12.11 10.71
C VAL A 403 22.67 -13.04 10.27
N LEU A 404 21.90 -12.60 9.29
CA LEU A 404 20.84 -13.39 8.68
C LEU A 404 21.26 -13.85 7.28
N GLY A 405 20.65 -14.92 6.79
CA GLY A 405 20.64 -15.25 5.36
C GLY A 405 19.37 -14.71 4.69
N MET A 406 19.39 -14.48 3.38
CA MET A 406 18.20 -14.22 2.57
C MET A 406 17.93 -15.40 1.63
N LEU A 407 16.74 -15.99 1.72
CA LEU A 407 16.30 -17.07 0.83
C LEU A 407 15.47 -16.50 -0.33
N GLY A 408 15.78 -16.90 -1.55
CA GLY A 408 15.01 -16.56 -2.75
C GLY A 408 15.46 -15.26 -3.43
N GLY A 409 14.58 -14.25 -3.43
CA GLY A 409 14.73 -13.01 -4.21
C GLY A 409 14.36 -13.16 -5.68
N ALA A 410 14.86 -12.25 -6.53
CA ALA A 410 14.48 -12.13 -7.93
C ALA A 410 14.70 -13.41 -8.77
N ALA A 411 15.65 -14.27 -8.39
CA ALA A 411 15.87 -15.57 -9.03
C ALA A 411 14.84 -16.59 -8.51
N LYS A 412 13.85 -16.87 -9.36
CA LYS A 412 12.69 -17.72 -9.04
C LYS A 412 13.04 -19.20 -8.88
N GLY A 413 12.18 -19.90 -8.14
CA GLY A 413 12.08 -21.34 -8.02
C GLY A 413 12.31 -21.88 -6.60
N SER A 414 12.83 -21.07 -5.67
CA SER A 414 13.12 -21.54 -4.31
C SER A 414 11.84 -21.85 -3.54
N TYR A 415 10.84 -20.97 -3.60
CA TYR A 415 9.57 -21.14 -2.89
C TYR A 415 8.66 -22.12 -3.58
N GLN A 416 8.66 -22.19 -4.92
CA GLN A 416 7.94 -23.24 -5.65
C GLN A 416 8.36 -24.65 -5.21
N ARG A 417 9.67 -24.85 -4.97
CA ARG A 417 10.21 -26.12 -4.48
C ARG A 417 9.79 -26.43 -3.04
N LEU A 418 9.58 -25.41 -2.22
CA LEU A 418 9.09 -25.51 -0.84
C LEU A 418 7.55 -25.56 -0.72
N ASP A 419 6.81 -25.33 -1.81
CA ASP A 419 5.34 -25.28 -1.80
C ASP A 419 4.66 -26.60 -2.23
N GLY A 420 5.44 -27.66 -2.40
CA GLY A 420 4.95 -29.00 -2.73
C GLY A 420 4.33 -29.77 -1.54
N ASP A 421 4.18 -31.09 -1.70
CA ASP A 421 3.79 -31.98 -0.61
C ASP A 421 4.86 -32.05 0.50
N GLU A 422 4.55 -32.71 1.61
CA GLU A 422 5.44 -32.82 2.76
C GLU A 422 6.77 -33.51 2.41
N GLY A 423 6.76 -34.55 1.57
CA GLY A 423 7.97 -35.26 1.15
C GLY A 423 8.88 -34.40 0.28
N GLN A 424 8.29 -33.64 -0.65
CA GLN A 424 9.02 -32.64 -1.43
C GLN A 424 9.58 -31.54 -0.53
N PHE A 425 8.76 -31.01 0.39
CA PHE A 425 9.17 -29.96 1.32
C PHE A 425 10.38 -30.39 2.14
N GLU A 426 10.34 -31.56 2.81
CA GLU A 426 11.47 -32.07 3.60
C GLU A 426 12.76 -32.16 2.78
N ARG A 427 12.64 -32.67 1.55
CA ARG A 427 13.78 -32.90 0.65
C ARG A 427 14.51 -31.61 0.32
N TYR A 428 13.78 -30.52 0.06
CA TYR A 428 14.38 -29.21 -0.28
C TYR A 428 14.68 -28.34 0.95
N TYR A 429 13.94 -28.50 2.05
CA TYR A 429 14.13 -27.73 3.26
C TYR A 429 15.35 -28.20 4.07
N CYS A 430 15.61 -29.51 4.17
CA CYS A 430 16.71 -30.03 4.99
C CYS A 430 18.09 -29.46 4.61
N PRO A 431 18.48 -29.38 3.32
CA PRO A 431 19.75 -28.76 2.94
C PRO A 431 19.87 -27.28 3.37
N VAL A 432 18.78 -26.52 3.30
CA VAL A 432 18.74 -25.12 3.77
C VAL A 432 18.91 -25.06 5.29
N ARG A 433 18.20 -25.92 6.04
CA ARG A 433 18.35 -26.02 7.50
C ARG A 433 19.79 -26.34 7.89
N ASP A 434 20.42 -27.28 7.19
CA ASP A 434 21.77 -27.74 7.51
C ASP A 434 22.80 -26.64 7.19
N MET A 435 22.64 -25.90 6.10
CA MET A 435 23.43 -24.71 5.78
C MET A 435 23.31 -23.61 6.85
N ILE A 436 22.10 -23.32 7.32
CA ILE A 436 21.86 -22.34 8.40
C ILE A 436 22.63 -22.75 9.67
N ARG A 437 22.66 -24.05 9.99
CA ARG A 437 23.40 -24.59 11.15
C ARG A 437 24.91 -24.54 10.94
N GLU A 438 25.39 -24.94 9.78
CA GLU A 438 26.82 -24.97 9.43
C GLU A 438 27.46 -23.57 9.55
N HIS A 439 26.75 -22.55 9.06
CA HIS A 439 27.24 -21.17 9.08
C HIS A 439 26.79 -20.36 10.30
N GLY A 440 25.97 -20.93 11.19
CA GLY A 440 25.57 -20.31 12.44
C GLY A 440 24.79 -19.01 12.26
N LEU A 441 23.87 -18.94 11.28
CA LEU A 441 23.07 -17.75 11.03
C LEU A 441 22.09 -17.49 12.20
N ASP A 442 21.96 -16.22 12.60
CA ASP A 442 21.01 -15.79 13.64
C ASP A 442 19.55 -15.82 13.16
N GLY A 443 19.33 -15.89 11.85
CA GLY A 443 18.00 -15.85 11.26
C GLY A 443 17.98 -15.99 9.75
N LEU A 444 16.77 -15.95 9.19
CA LEU A 444 16.51 -16.04 7.76
C LEU A 444 15.45 -15.02 7.34
N ASP A 445 15.78 -14.24 6.32
CA ASP A 445 14.87 -13.38 5.59
C ASP A 445 14.27 -14.15 4.42
N LEU A 446 12.94 -14.24 4.41
CA LEU A 446 12.19 -14.91 3.36
C LEU A 446 11.75 -13.88 2.31
N ASP A 447 12.61 -13.63 1.32
CA ASP A 447 12.35 -12.73 0.21
C ASP A 447 11.58 -13.42 -0.92
N VAL A 448 10.25 -13.48 -0.78
CA VAL A 448 9.36 -14.21 -1.68
C VAL A 448 8.95 -13.34 -2.88
N GLU A 449 9.69 -13.43 -3.99
CA GLU A 449 9.39 -12.72 -5.25
C GLU A 449 8.76 -13.61 -6.35
N GLU A 450 8.06 -14.66 -5.91
CA GLU A 450 7.28 -15.56 -6.76
C GLU A 450 6.01 -16.02 -6.04
N GLU A 451 5.02 -16.50 -6.79
CA GLU A 451 3.77 -16.98 -6.18
C GLU A 451 4.02 -18.22 -5.31
N MET A 452 3.64 -18.11 -4.04
CA MET A 452 3.65 -19.20 -3.05
C MET A 452 2.31 -19.24 -2.33
N ASN A 453 1.81 -20.44 -2.02
CA ASN A 453 0.59 -20.58 -1.24
C ASN A 453 0.79 -20.11 0.21
N LEU A 454 -0.25 -19.53 0.80
CA LEU A 454 -0.25 -19.11 2.22
C LEU A 454 0.08 -20.28 3.16
N ASN A 455 -0.41 -21.49 2.86
CA ASN A 455 -0.10 -22.67 3.67
C ASN A 455 1.37 -23.07 3.58
N GLY A 456 2.01 -22.90 2.41
CA GLY A 456 3.42 -23.20 2.22
C GLY A 456 4.32 -22.29 3.04
N ILE A 457 4.08 -20.97 2.99
CA ILE A 457 4.87 -20.02 3.78
C ILE A 457 4.64 -20.21 5.28
N VAL A 458 3.40 -20.50 5.71
CA VAL A 458 3.10 -20.83 7.12
C VAL A 458 3.84 -22.09 7.56
N ARG A 459 3.84 -23.14 6.73
CA ARG A 459 4.60 -24.38 7.00
C ARG A 459 6.10 -24.11 7.13
N LEU A 460 6.67 -23.28 6.26
CA LEU A 460 8.09 -22.92 6.32
C LEU A 460 8.42 -22.16 7.62
N ILE A 461 7.60 -21.18 8.00
CA ILE A 461 7.80 -20.41 9.25
C ILE A 461 7.69 -21.32 10.47
N ASP A 462 6.65 -22.17 10.53
CA ASP A 462 6.45 -23.13 11.62
C ASP A 462 7.63 -24.08 11.75
N ARG A 463 8.15 -24.54 10.61
CA ARG A 463 9.28 -25.45 10.61
C ARG A 463 10.57 -24.78 11.06
N LEU A 464 10.86 -23.56 10.60
CA LEU A 464 12.00 -22.78 11.06
C LEU A 464 11.92 -22.51 12.58
N ARG A 465 10.75 -22.15 13.09
CA ARG A 465 10.53 -22.00 14.55
C ARG A 465 10.81 -23.29 15.31
N THR A 466 10.34 -24.42 14.78
CA THR A 466 10.51 -25.74 15.41
C THR A 466 11.98 -26.15 15.46
N ASP A 467 12.74 -25.92 14.39
CA ASP A 467 14.12 -26.40 14.26
C ASP A 467 15.16 -25.49 14.92
N PHE A 468 14.88 -24.19 15.04
CA PHE A 468 15.83 -23.18 15.53
C PHE A 468 15.39 -22.45 16.81
N GLY A 469 14.15 -22.67 17.27
CA GLY A 469 13.63 -22.09 18.49
C GLY A 469 13.12 -20.64 18.35
N PRO A 470 12.69 -20.02 19.45
CA PRO A 470 12.05 -18.69 19.44
C PRO A 470 13.01 -17.53 19.17
N ASP A 471 14.31 -17.68 19.46
CA ASP A 471 15.31 -16.61 19.31
C ASP A 471 15.84 -16.46 17.89
N PHE A 472 15.65 -17.47 17.03
CA PHE A 472 15.97 -17.37 15.61
C PHE A 472 15.20 -16.18 15.01
N ILE A 473 15.77 -15.43 14.09
CA ILE A 473 15.08 -14.27 13.52
C ILE A 473 14.43 -14.69 12.19
N ILE A 474 13.12 -14.52 12.06
CA ILE A 474 12.42 -14.68 10.76
C ILE A 474 11.89 -13.33 10.33
N THR A 475 12.27 -12.93 9.13
CA THR A 475 11.77 -11.72 8.46
C THR A 475 11.26 -12.07 7.08
N LEU A 476 10.50 -11.17 6.49
CA LEU A 476 10.10 -11.25 5.09
C LEU A 476 10.38 -9.90 4.42
N ALA A 477 10.54 -9.90 3.10
CA ALA A 477 10.80 -8.69 2.32
C ALA A 477 9.64 -8.30 1.39
N PRO A 478 8.44 -7.97 1.90
CA PRO A 478 7.32 -7.57 1.06
C PRO A 478 7.63 -6.30 0.30
N VAL A 479 7.20 -6.26 -0.96
CA VAL A 479 7.07 -4.98 -1.68
C VAL A 479 6.09 -4.07 -0.94
N ALA A 480 6.37 -2.76 -0.85
CA ALA A 480 5.59 -1.87 0.02
C ALA A 480 4.08 -1.87 -0.27
N MET A 481 3.67 -1.95 -1.54
CA MET A 481 2.26 -2.07 -1.90
C MET A 481 1.60 -3.35 -1.34
N ALA A 482 2.31 -4.46 -1.14
CA ALA A 482 1.73 -5.71 -0.64
C ALA A 482 1.18 -5.56 0.80
N LEU A 483 1.72 -4.64 1.59
CA LEU A 483 1.19 -4.33 2.93
C LEU A 483 -0.07 -3.44 2.88
N LEU A 484 -0.31 -2.74 1.77
CA LEU A 484 -1.46 -1.84 1.57
C LEU A 484 -2.58 -2.47 0.74
N ASP A 485 -2.23 -3.31 -0.24
CA ASP A 485 -3.12 -3.94 -1.19
C ASP A 485 -2.57 -5.33 -1.54
N PHE A 486 -3.22 -6.38 -1.03
CA PHE A 486 -2.79 -7.77 -1.24
C PHE A 486 -2.74 -8.17 -2.72
N THR A 487 -3.45 -7.46 -3.62
CA THR A 487 -3.45 -7.74 -5.06
C THR A 487 -2.21 -7.21 -5.77
N LYS A 488 -1.46 -6.30 -5.15
CA LYS A 488 -0.22 -5.70 -5.68
C LYS A 488 0.98 -6.26 -4.93
N ASN A 489 1.26 -7.52 -5.23
CA ASN A 489 2.21 -8.34 -4.51
C ASN A 489 3.02 -9.22 -5.48
N LEU A 490 4.23 -9.59 -5.08
CA LEU A 490 5.06 -10.58 -5.79
C LEU A 490 4.92 -11.99 -5.21
N SER A 491 4.56 -12.11 -3.93
CA SER A 491 4.66 -13.36 -3.16
C SER A 491 3.47 -14.32 -3.31
N GLY A 492 2.41 -13.91 -4.02
CA GLY A 492 1.15 -14.67 -4.16
C GLY A 492 0.24 -14.64 -2.93
N PHE A 493 0.75 -15.01 -1.74
CA PHE A 493 -0.03 -15.02 -0.50
C PHE A 493 -0.29 -13.62 0.08
N ASP A 494 -1.36 -13.47 0.86
CA ASP A 494 -1.69 -12.22 1.53
C ASP A 494 -0.87 -12.03 2.83
N TYR A 495 -0.06 -10.96 2.88
CA TYR A 495 0.75 -10.61 4.05
C TYR A 495 -0.11 -10.24 5.28
N GLU A 496 -1.31 -9.67 5.11
CA GLU A 496 -2.20 -9.37 6.24
C GLU A 496 -2.72 -10.67 6.85
N ALA A 497 -3.08 -11.65 6.02
CA ALA A 497 -3.46 -12.98 6.49
C ALA A 497 -2.29 -13.67 7.21
N LEU A 498 -1.07 -13.54 6.67
CA LEU A 498 0.14 -14.08 7.29
C LEU A 498 0.43 -13.45 8.65
N GLU A 499 0.35 -12.12 8.80
CA GLU A 499 0.54 -11.42 10.08
C GLU A 499 -0.50 -11.86 11.12
N VAL A 500 -1.76 -12.09 10.73
CA VAL A 500 -2.79 -12.62 11.63
C VAL A 500 -2.47 -14.04 12.09
N MET A 501 -1.94 -14.89 11.20
CA MET A 501 -1.68 -16.31 11.49
C MET A 501 -0.37 -16.55 12.23
N ARG A 502 0.71 -15.85 11.86
CA ARG A 502 2.10 -16.08 12.29
C ARG A 502 2.87 -14.82 12.62
N GLY A 503 2.20 -13.68 12.79
CA GLY A 503 2.87 -12.44 13.17
C GLY A 503 3.73 -12.57 14.44
N ARG A 504 3.36 -13.42 15.41
CA ARG A 504 4.20 -13.62 16.61
C ARG A 504 5.56 -14.24 16.32
N ASP A 505 5.67 -15.01 15.25
CA ASP A 505 6.88 -15.72 14.84
C ASP A 505 7.72 -14.93 13.81
N ILE A 506 7.16 -13.82 13.31
CA ILE A 506 7.79 -12.89 12.36
C ILE A 506 8.30 -11.67 13.12
N ALA A 507 9.61 -11.44 13.07
CA ALA A 507 10.27 -10.37 13.81
C ALA A 507 9.97 -8.98 13.22
N TRP A 508 10.05 -8.82 11.90
CA TRP A 508 9.66 -7.62 11.15
C TRP A 508 9.58 -7.90 9.63
N TYR A 509 9.20 -6.87 8.87
CA TYR A 509 9.09 -6.86 7.41
C TYR A 509 10.06 -5.84 6.81
N ASN A 510 11.00 -6.31 5.99
CA ASN A 510 11.93 -5.51 5.18
C ASN A 510 11.17 -4.92 3.99
N THR A 511 10.43 -3.85 4.22
CA THR A 511 9.38 -3.38 3.30
C THR A 511 9.99 -2.57 2.16
N GLN A 512 9.89 -3.05 0.91
CA GLN A 512 10.60 -2.44 -0.22
C GLN A 512 9.88 -1.18 -0.76
N PHE A 513 10.38 0.03 -0.45
CA PHE A 513 9.83 1.31 -0.95
C PHE A 513 10.52 1.79 -2.25
N TYR A 514 10.71 0.89 -3.20
CA TYR A 514 11.39 1.16 -4.47
C TYR A 514 10.83 0.29 -5.60
N CYS A 515 11.43 0.35 -6.79
CA CYS A 515 11.03 -0.38 -8.00
C CYS A 515 9.55 -0.21 -8.41
N GLY A 516 8.95 0.94 -8.10
CA GLY A 516 7.55 1.24 -8.42
C GLY A 516 6.53 0.65 -7.44
N TRP A 517 6.99 -0.10 -6.43
CA TRP A 517 6.13 -0.71 -5.41
C TRP A 517 5.95 0.15 -4.16
N GLY A 518 6.68 1.25 -4.05
CA GLY A 518 6.51 2.23 -2.99
C GLY A 518 7.37 3.46 -3.23
N ASP A 519 7.10 4.50 -2.46
CA ASP A 519 7.86 5.75 -2.49
C ASP A 519 7.97 6.30 -1.07
N VAL A 520 9.20 6.65 -0.69
CA VAL A 520 9.53 7.22 0.62
C VAL A 520 10.04 8.65 0.53
N ARG A 521 9.83 9.35 -0.60
CA ARG A 521 10.00 10.81 -0.68
C ARG A 521 9.03 11.58 0.22
N THR A 522 7.97 10.93 0.68
CA THR A 522 7.04 11.45 1.68
C THR A 522 6.74 10.36 2.73
N PRO A 523 6.36 10.71 3.97
CA PRO A 523 6.01 9.71 4.99
C PRO A 523 4.64 9.07 4.75
N LEU A 524 3.85 9.53 3.76
CA LEU A 524 2.44 9.20 3.61
C LEU A 524 2.18 7.71 3.46
N MET A 525 2.99 7.01 2.65
CA MET A 525 2.80 5.58 2.42
C MET A 525 3.04 4.76 3.69
N TYR A 526 4.08 5.10 4.44
CA TYR A 526 4.34 4.51 5.77
C TYR A 526 3.19 4.83 6.74
N ASP A 527 2.74 6.09 6.78
CA ASP A 527 1.60 6.51 7.62
C ASP A 527 0.34 5.68 7.30
N TYR A 528 0.08 5.38 6.02
CA TYR A 528 -1.03 4.52 5.62
C TYR A 528 -0.90 3.10 6.11
N MET A 529 0.31 2.51 6.09
CA MET A 529 0.54 1.15 6.62
C MET A 529 0.21 1.10 8.11
N ILE A 530 0.71 2.06 8.88
CA ILE A 530 0.44 2.11 10.33
C ILE A 530 -1.05 2.34 10.61
N ARG A 531 -1.71 3.20 9.84
CA ARG A 531 -3.17 3.42 9.94
C ARG A 531 -4.00 2.19 9.57
N LYS A 532 -3.50 1.36 8.64
CA LYS A 532 -4.14 0.10 8.25
C LYS A 532 -4.08 -0.93 9.38
N GLY A 533 -3.07 -0.84 10.24
CA GLY A 533 -2.95 -1.64 11.46
C GLY A 533 -1.58 -2.32 11.63
N TRP A 534 -0.62 -2.07 10.74
CA TRP A 534 0.72 -2.63 10.86
C TRP A 534 1.47 -2.02 12.06
N PRO A 535 2.09 -2.84 12.93
CA PRO A 535 2.89 -2.33 14.04
C PRO A 535 4.14 -1.58 13.53
N PRO A 536 4.39 -0.33 13.97
CA PRO A 536 5.58 0.43 13.54
C PRO A 536 6.89 -0.31 13.78
N GLU A 537 7.00 -1.06 14.88
CA GLU A 537 8.18 -1.85 15.24
C GLU A 537 8.49 -2.97 14.24
N LYS A 538 7.52 -3.35 13.41
CA LYS A 538 7.61 -4.40 12.42
C LYS A 538 7.75 -3.90 10.99
N VAL A 539 7.56 -2.61 10.71
CA VAL A 539 7.71 -2.06 9.36
C VAL A 539 9.07 -1.37 9.27
N VAL A 540 10.03 -2.05 8.62
CA VAL A 540 11.35 -1.49 8.30
C VAL A 540 11.29 -0.86 6.91
N VAL A 541 11.74 0.39 6.81
CA VAL A 541 11.77 1.14 5.55
C VAL A 541 12.91 0.66 4.67
N GLY A 542 12.58 0.00 3.57
CA GLY A 542 13.53 -0.49 2.59
C GLY A 542 13.88 0.51 1.50
N LEU A 543 15.17 0.69 1.27
CA LEU A 543 15.75 1.70 0.39
C LEU A 543 16.73 1.05 -0.58
N VAL A 544 16.79 1.53 -1.83
CA VAL A 544 17.97 1.30 -2.66
C VAL A 544 19.09 2.25 -2.25
N THR A 545 20.30 1.73 -2.05
CA THR A 545 21.47 2.49 -1.56
C THR A 545 22.21 3.23 -2.68
N SER A 546 21.95 2.84 -3.93
CA SER A 546 22.50 3.44 -5.14
C SER A 546 21.45 3.42 -6.25
N PRO A 547 21.40 4.43 -7.14
CA PRO A 547 20.54 4.41 -8.33
C PRO A 547 20.80 3.20 -9.25
N ALA A 548 21.99 2.59 -9.17
CA ALA A 548 22.34 1.41 -9.95
C ALA A 548 21.64 0.13 -9.47
N ASN A 549 21.16 0.10 -8.22
CA ASN A 549 20.57 -1.10 -7.61
C ASN A 549 19.07 -1.26 -7.90
N GLY A 550 18.43 -0.21 -8.43
CA GLY A 550 17.01 -0.24 -8.78
C GLY A 550 16.40 1.15 -8.95
N ALA A 551 15.22 1.21 -9.56
CA ALA A 551 14.45 2.45 -9.67
C ALA A 551 13.90 2.87 -8.30
N GLY A 552 13.69 4.17 -8.07
CA GLY A 552 13.14 4.68 -6.81
C GLY A 552 14.18 5.12 -5.77
N PHE A 553 15.44 5.34 -6.19
CA PHE A 553 16.45 5.95 -5.33
C PHE A 553 16.02 7.34 -4.84
N VAL A 554 16.16 7.58 -3.53
CA VAL A 554 15.80 8.83 -2.87
C VAL A 554 17.07 9.52 -2.39
N HIS A 555 17.28 10.77 -2.83
CA HIS A 555 18.42 11.57 -2.39
C HIS A 555 18.38 11.88 -0.89
N TRP A 556 19.55 12.16 -0.31
CA TRP A 556 19.75 12.37 1.13
C TRP A 556 18.85 13.43 1.76
N ASN A 557 18.66 14.59 1.11
CA ASN A 557 17.84 15.67 1.66
C ASN A 557 16.36 15.25 1.91
N PRO A 558 15.61 14.77 0.91
CA PRO A 558 14.25 14.28 1.15
C PRO A 558 14.22 13.07 2.09
N LEU A 559 15.17 12.15 1.97
CA LEU A 559 15.23 10.95 2.81
C LEU A 559 15.42 11.30 4.29
N GLY A 560 16.38 12.17 4.61
CA GLY A 560 16.66 12.58 5.99
C GLY A 560 15.47 13.28 6.65
N MET A 561 14.75 14.14 5.90
CA MET A 561 13.52 14.78 6.40
C MET A 561 12.42 13.75 6.71
N VAL A 562 12.22 12.78 5.82
CA VAL A 562 11.18 11.74 6.00
C VAL A 562 11.53 10.83 7.17
N LEU A 563 12.76 10.31 7.25
CA LEU A 563 13.17 9.40 8.32
C LEU A 563 13.11 10.10 9.70
N THR A 564 13.57 11.34 9.80
CA THR A 564 13.47 12.13 11.05
C THR A 564 12.01 12.37 11.43
N THR A 565 11.15 12.63 10.44
CA THR A 565 9.71 12.78 10.65
C THR A 565 9.06 11.49 11.17
N LEU A 566 9.39 10.34 10.57
CA LEU A 566 8.87 9.04 11.00
C LEU A 566 9.34 8.68 12.40
N LEU A 567 10.61 8.90 12.71
CA LEU A 567 11.19 8.70 14.04
C LEU A 567 10.50 9.58 15.10
N GLY A 568 10.20 10.84 14.77
CA GLY A 568 9.48 11.75 15.66
C GLY A 568 8.00 11.39 15.86
N ARG A 569 7.34 10.79 14.87
CA ARG A 569 5.93 10.39 14.93
C ARG A 569 5.70 9.05 15.59
N TYR A 570 6.62 8.10 15.39
CA TYR A 570 6.46 6.71 15.80
C TYR A 570 7.59 6.32 16.74
N SER A 571 7.33 6.33 18.04
CA SER A 571 8.33 6.02 19.08
C SER A 571 8.94 4.62 18.97
N LYS A 572 8.23 3.70 18.29
CA LYS A 572 8.69 2.35 17.96
C LYS A 572 9.01 2.18 16.48
N PHE A 573 9.53 3.21 15.81
CA PHE A 573 9.89 3.12 14.40
C PHE A 573 10.82 1.92 14.14
N GLY A 574 10.40 1.02 13.22
CA GLY A 574 11.06 -0.27 12.99
C GLY A 574 12.50 -0.17 12.51
N GLY A 575 12.82 0.89 11.77
CA GLY A 575 14.17 1.17 11.26
C GLY A 575 14.24 1.24 9.73
N VAL A 576 15.46 1.11 9.21
CA VAL A 576 15.76 1.14 7.78
C VAL A 576 16.53 -0.10 7.34
N MET A 577 16.33 -0.53 6.10
CA MET A 577 17.20 -1.47 5.42
C MET A 577 17.72 -0.88 4.10
N GLY A 578 18.94 -1.26 3.71
CA GLY A 578 19.58 -0.83 2.46
C GLY A 578 19.85 -1.99 1.51
N TRP A 579 19.36 -1.88 0.27
CA TRP A 579 19.65 -2.74 -0.88
C TRP A 579 20.60 -2.03 -1.86
N GLU A 580 21.88 -2.35 -1.93
CA GLU A 580 22.68 -3.23 -1.08
C GLU A 580 24.04 -2.61 -0.74
N TYR A 581 24.87 -3.27 0.07
CA TYR A 581 26.08 -2.68 0.68
C TYR A 581 27.11 -2.14 -0.32
N PHE A 582 27.59 -2.96 -1.26
CA PHE A 582 28.91 -2.79 -1.90
C PHE A 582 29.15 -1.47 -2.65
N ASN A 583 28.09 -0.82 -3.15
CA ASN A 583 28.16 0.41 -3.94
C ASN A 583 27.34 1.55 -3.33
N SER A 584 27.07 1.47 -2.03
CA SER A 584 26.17 2.41 -1.35
C SER A 584 26.70 3.84 -1.42
N MET A 585 25.84 4.76 -1.87
CA MET A 585 26.13 6.19 -1.83
C MET A 585 26.10 6.69 -0.37
N PRO A 586 26.86 7.73 0.01
CA PRO A 586 27.66 8.60 -0.85
C PRO A 586 29.04 8.05 -1.24
N GLY A 587 29.57 7.04 -0.54
CA GLY A 587 30.93 6.55 -0.71
C GLY A 587 31.15 5.65 -1.92
N GLY A 588 30.09 5.16 -2.55
CA GLY A 588 30.15 4.27 -3.71
C GLY A 588 30.91 2.99 -3.41
N ASN A 589 31.64 2.46 -4.39
CA ASN A 589 32.39 1.21 -4.25
C ASN A 589 33.62 1.34 -3.33
N GLU A 590 34.15 2.55 -3.14
CA GLU A 590 35.37 2.78 -2.35
C GLU A 590 35.06 2.85 -0.86
N ARG A 591 33.94 3.50 -0.49
CA ARG A 591 33.55 3.72 0.91
C ARG A 591 32.08 3.37 1.18
N PRO A 592 31.63 2.15 0.85
CA PRO A 592 30.21 1.76 0.95
C PRO A 592 29.64 1.86 2.37
N TRP A 593 30.47 1.73 3.41
CA TRP A 593 30.08 1.86 4.81
C TRP A 593 29.58 3.26 5.20
N GLU A 594 29.85 4.30 4.40
CA GLU A 594 29.37 5.66 4.67
C GLU A 594 27.85 5.75 4.69
N TRP A 595 27.15 4.92 3.91
CA TRP A 595 25.69 4.86 3.98
C TRP A 595 25.18 4.47 5.38
N ALA A 596 25.79 3.44 5.99
CA ALA A 596 25.42 2.98 7.33
C ALA A 596 25.77 4.03 8.40
N LYS A 597 26.85 4.79 8.20
CA LYS A 597 27.24 5.92 9.06
C LYS A 597 26.21 7.06 8.99
N GLU A 598 25.77 7.43 7.80
CA GLU A 598 24.72 8.44 7.62
C GLU A 598 23.39 8.00 8.22
N MET A 599 22.98 6.74 8.01
CA MET A 599 21.78 6.18 8.65
C MET A 599 21.89 6.17 10.17
N THR A 600 23.07 5.86 10.71
CA THR A 600 23.33 5.93 12.15
C THR A 600 23.16 7.36 12.66
N THR A 601 23.71 8.34 11.94
CA THR A 601 23.60 9.75 12.31
C THR A 601 22.15 10.22 12.29
N LEU A 602 21.39 9.91 11.25
CA LEU A 602 19.98 10.30 11.13
C LEU A 602 19.09 9.65 12.20
N LEU A 603 19.28 8.36 12.45
CA LEU A 603 18.37 7.58 13.28
C LEU A 603 18.75 7.55 14.76
N ARG A 604 20.04 7.75 15.08
CA ARG A 604 20.56 7.71 16.47
C ARG A 604 21.13 9.03 16.95
N GLY A 605 21.47 9.96 16.06
CA GLY A 605 21.95 11.31 16.41
C GLY A 605 21.05 12.07 17.40
N PRO A 606 19.71 12.04 17.26
CA PRO A 606 18.80 12.68 18.22
C PRO A 606 18.88 12.10 19.64
N PHE A 607 19.27 10.83 19.79
CA PHE A 607 19.40 10.17 21.09
C PHE A 607 20.78 10.41 21.74
N LEU A 608 21.76 10.89 20.98
CA LEU A 608 23.09 11.25 21.46
C LEU A 608 23.19 12.72 21.93
N THR A 609 22.14 13.53 21.72
CA THR A 609 22.10 14.98 22.02
C THR A 609 21.14 15.38 23.15
N GLN A 610 20.55 14.42 23.89
CA GLN A 610 19.81 14.75 25.10
C GLN A 610 20.77 15.26 26.19
N PRO A 611 20.51 16.41 26.85
CA PRO A 611 21.25 16.81 28.03
C PRO A 611 21.07 15.73 29.10
N ALA A 612 22.17 15.34 29.73
CA ALA A 612 22.13 14.44 30.88
C ALA A 612 21.03 14.89 31.86
N ALA A 613 20.18 13.94 32.27
CA ALA A 613 19.21 14.17 33.34
C ALA A 613 19.94 14.78 34.55
N PRO A 614 19.32 15.75 35.26
CA PRO A 614 19.98 16.42 36.37
C PRO A 614 20.44 15.38 37.40
N ALA A 615 21.71 15.47 37.77
CA ALA A 615 22.36 14.56 38.69
C ALA A 615 21.51 14.38 39.95
N VAL A 616 21.08 13.14 40.20
CA VAL A 616 20.57 12.74 41.51
C VAL A 616 21.75 12.87 42.48
N ASN A 617 21.67 13.84 43.38
CA ASN A 617 22.61 13.98 44.49
C ASN A 617 22.51 12.75 45.38
N VAL A 618 23.35 11.76 45.11
CA VAL A 618 23.61 10.64 46.02
C VAL A 618 24.59 11.16 47.06
N THR A 619 24.08 11.50 48.25
CA THR A 619 24.90 11.69 49.45
C THR A 619 25.71 10.44 49.71
N THR A 620 27.03 10.55 49.50
CA THR A 620 28.03 9.53 49.80
C THR A 620 28.19 9.39 51.31
N LYS A 621 27.97 8.18 51.84
CA LYS A 621 28.57 7.76 53.11
C LYS A 621 30.01 7.28 52.84
N PRO A 622 30.99 7.55 53.71
CA PRO A 622 32.37 7.16 53.47
C PRO A 622 32.53 5.63 53.58
N LYS A 623 33.23 5.02 52.62
CA LYS A 623 33.75 3.66 52.73
C LYS A 623 35.20 3.72 53.20
N GLU A 624 35.53 2.86 54.15
CA GLU A 624 36.87 2.61 54.67
C GLU A 624 37.83 2.15 53.57
N GLU A 625 39.09 2.60 53.71
CA GLU A 625 40.22 2.31 52.84
C GLU A 625 40.73 0.87 53.01
N VAL A 626 41.06 0.22 51.90
CA VAL A 626 41.95 -0.97 51.86
C VAL A 626 43.01 -0.73 50.78
N PRO A 627 44.31 -1.02 51.01
CA PRO A 627 45.40 -0.41 50.26
C PRO A 627 45.76 -1.13 48.96
N LEU A 628 46.18 -0.33 47.97
CA LEU A 628 46.75 -0.73 46.69
C LEU A 628 48.05 -1.55 46.85
N LYS A 629 48.15 -2.65 46.10
CA LYS A 629 49.43 -3.22 45.67
C LYS A 629 49.69 -2.84 44.22
N LYS A 630 50.90 -2.32 44.00
CA LYS A 630 51.52 -1.93 42.74
C LYS A 630 51.72 -3.15 41.85
N ASP A 631 51.40 -3.00 40.57
CA ASP A 631 52.28 -3.25 39.41
C ASP A 631 51.39 -3.53 38.18
N GLU A 632 51.16 -2.50 37.38
CA GLU A 632 50.95 -2.68 35.94
C GLU A 632 51.37 -1.40 35.23
N ILE A 633 52.37 -1.54 34.35
CA ILE A 633 53.00 -0.48 33.57
C ILE A 633 52.39 -0.54 32.16
N ASP A 634 51.85 0.60 31.74
CA ASP A 634 51.27 0.91 30.43
C ASP A 634 52.39 1.07 29.36
N PRO A 635 52.38 0.31 28.24
CA PRO A 635 53.51 0.24 27.31
C PRO A 635 53.53 1.27 26.16
N ASP A 636 52.76 2.37 26.19
CA ASP A 636 52.76 3.35 25.08
C ASP A 636 53.28 4.76 25.42
N THR A 637 54.32 4.86 26.28
CA THR A 637 55.09 6.11 26.42
C THR A 637 56.41 6.10 25.64
N PRO A 638 56.76 7.20 24.94
CA PRO A 638 57.94 7.27 24.08
C PRO A 638 59.22 7.23 24.91
N GLY A 639 59.95 6.11 24.84
CA GLY A 639 61.16 5.82 25.63
C GLY A 639 61.28 4.38 26.16
N GLY A 640 60.28 3.51 25.91
CA GLY A 640 60.32 2.09 26.29
C GLY A 640 61.27 1.25 25.43
N LYS A 641 62.02 0.33 26.07
CA LYS A 641 62.94 -0.61 25.41
C LYS A 641 62.19 -1.77 24.74
N ASP A 642 62.64 -2.17 23.55
CA ASP A 642 62.12 -3.32 22.80
C ASP A 642 62.14 -4.61 23.62
N THR A 643 60.97 -5.27 23.72
CA THR A 643 60.84 -6.62 24.28
C THR A 643 61.06 -7.69 23.20
N GLN A 644 61.88 -8.68 23.54
CA GLN A 644 62.33 -9.77 22.67
C GLN A 644 61.17 -10.68 22.23
N VAL A 645 61.15 -10.99 20.93
CA VAL A 645 60.25 -11.95 20.27
C VAL A 645 60.79 -13.37 20.47
N PRO A 646 59.97 -14.36 20.87
CA PRO A 646 60.39 -15.77 20.87
C PRO A 646 60.56 -16.31 19.44
N SER A 647 61.63 -17.07 19.21
CA SER A 647 61.98 -17.73 17.95
C SER A 647 61.06 -18.91 17.58
N GLN A 648 61.05 -19.26 16.28
CA GLN A 648 60.25 -20.27 15.58
C GLN A 648 60.01 -21.58 16.35
N PHE A 649 58.78 -22.09 16.25
CA PHE A 649 58.41 -23.45 16.61
C PHE A 649 58.05 -24.24 15.34
N ASP A 650 58.76 -25.35 15.14
CA ASP A 650 58.58 -26.28 14.03
C ASP A 650 57.24 -27.02 14.13
N TYR A 651 56.54 -27.15 13.00
CA TYR A 651 55.41 -28.08 12.86
C TYR A 651 55.92 -29.43 12.36
N TYR A 652 55.71 -30.48 13.15
CA TYR A 652 55.80 -31.87 12.70
C TYR A 652 54.50 -32.26 11.96
N THR A 653 54.65 -32.70 10.73
CA THR A 653 53.63 -33.41 9.96
C THR A 653 53.56 -34.86 10.41
N ASP A 654 52.41 -35.30 10.93
CA ASP A 654 52.04 -36.72 10.88
C ASP A 654 51.09 -36.93 9.71
N SER A 655 51.70 -37.20 8.56
CA SER A 655 51.12 -38.07 7.55
C SER A 655 51.36 -39.52 7.99
N SER A 656 50.28 -40.28 8.18
CA SER A 656 50.30 -41.70 7.86
C SER A 656 49.08 -41.98 7.00
N ASP A 657 49.35 -42.10 5.70
CA ASP A 657 48.59 -42.95 4.79
C ASP A 657 48.44 -44.35 5.42
N ASP A 658 47.24 -44.93 5.33
CA ASP A 658 47.02 -46.27 4.78
C ASP A 658 45.54 -46.70 4.97
N GLU A 659 44.94 -47.09 3.83
CA GLU A 659 43.61 -47.70 3.54
C GLU A 659 42.44 -46.81 3.07
#